data_AF-A0A2E3QVP8-F1
#
_entry.id   AF-A0A2E3QVP8-F1
#
_cell.length_a   1.000
_cell.length_b   1.000
_cell.length_c   1.000
_cell.angle_alpha   90.00
_cell.angle_beta   90.00
_cell.angle_gamma   90.00
#
_symmetry.space_group_name_H-M   'P 1'
#
loop_
_entity.id
_entity.type
_entity.pdbx_description
1 polymer ?
#
loop_
_entity_poly.entity_id
_entity_poly.type
_entity_poly.pdbx_seq_one_letter_code
_entity_poly.pdbx_strand_id
1 'polypeptide(L)'
;MAERLAKRVLLIGWDAADWKVMSPLLDAGKMPALASLVDHGVMGNLATLEPPFSPMLWTSIATGHTADRHGIHHFVQPDESGTGIRPVLGTSRTTKALWNILHQEGMRSNVVGWWPSHPAEPIRGAMVSNFFQTAASPPGTVHPPEIEDTLLDLRIDLRELTGNHLVPFIPDLAEIDQETDKRPLAVARAIADAASIHAAVTYLMETTEWDLTAVYYDAIDHLGHGFMGYHPPQMEGVSDDDFRRYRHVVEAGYRFHDMMLGQLLAQVDVDTAVILLSDHGFHSDHLRPRVVPRHVPAGAALEHRPFGALVMAGPGIRRDERIYGAGLLNVAPTVLTLLGLPVGADMAGAPLVQAFEEPPAFETIPSWEAVDGEDGRHPDGARADPWSEHEAVQQLVGLGYLDPDQSDAEAAAAAVRDAAFNLARVYDSTGRVAEAIPLYESVVEAESPHRDYYALALARAYAADGRVEDARRVVEASVAEGSRFPTAVALLQSDLAAAGGDPDGALALLQDLPASSGASPEVHLRRADLLLRLGDTERAAEAYEAVLALDPDNARAYNGRAVVAIQRKDYAAAHDAALAAVARLYHFPLAHFHLGVALLRLGWADRAEDAFEVCLRQQPGFALAHRWLARIYKDYLRQPHDAKRHWEAYRRLSTATGEK
;
A
#
# COMPACT_ATOMS: atom_id res chain seq x y z
N MET A 1 3.11 31.51 -6.41
CA MET A 1 4.04 30.38 -6.23
C MET A 1 4.79 30.61 -4.95
N ALA A 2 4.64 29.67 -4.01
CA ALA A 2 5.39 29.66 -2.78
C ALA A 2 6.89 29.49 -3.07
N GLU A 3 7.73 29.82 -2.09
CA GLU A 3 9.17 29.57 -2.21
C GLU A 3 9.44 28.05 -2.28
N ARG A 4 10.30 27.62 -3.20
CA ARG A 4 10.72 26.21 -3.31
C ARG A 4 11.53 25.83 -2.06
N LEU A 5 11.17 24.72 -1.42
CA LEU A 5 11.96 24.16 -0.32
C LEU A 5 13.16 23.37 -0.84
N ALA A 6 13.01 22.73 -2.00
CA ALA A 6 14.06 21.99 -2.67
C ALA A 6 14.23 22.48 -4.11
N LYS A 7 15.49 22.56 -4.57
CA LYS A 7 15.81 22.89 -5.95
C LYS A 7 15.38 21.77 -6.89
N ARG A 8 15.46 20.51 -6.43
CA ARG A 8 15.13 19.31 -7.18
C ARG A 8 14.53 18.25 -6.27
N VAL A 9 13.73 17.35 -6.83
CA VAL A 9 13.21 16.17 -6.12
C VAL A 9 13.61 14.89 -6.87
N LEU A 10 14.27 13.97 -6.18
CA LEU A 10 14.53 12.61 -6.64
C LEU A 10 13.55 11.67 -5.94
N LEU A 11 12.60 11.13 -6.68
CA LEU A 11 11.56 10.20 -6.23
C LEU A 11 11.91 8.78 -6.69
N ILE A 12 12.13 7.88 -5.74
CA ILE A 12 12.60 6.51 -5.99
C ILE A 12 11.53 5.54 -5.47
N GLY A 13 10.99 4.73 -6.36
CA GLY A 13 10.07 3.65 -6.05
C GLY A 13 10.76 2.29 -6.05
N TRP A 14 10.71 1.57 -4.95
CA TRP A 14 11.01 0.14 -4.87
C TRP A 14 9.71 -0.61 -4.67
N ASP A 15 9.24 -1.36 -5.67
CA ASP A 15 8.00 -2.13 -5.52
C ASP A 15 8.19 -3.24 -4.46
N ALA A 16 7.25 -3.30 -3.52
CA ALA A 16 7.16 -4.30 -2.47
C ALA A 16 8.35 -4.43 -1.50
N ALA A 17 9.18 -3.38 -1.37
CA ALA A 17 10.24 -3.33 -0.37
C ALA A 17 9.70 -3.20 1.07
N ASP A 18 10.21 -4.02 1.98
CA ASP A 18 9.71 -4.13 3.35
C ASP A 18 10.80 -3.94 4.42
N TRP A 19 10.44 -3.24 5.50
CA TRP A 19 11.34 -3.01 6.64
C TRP A 19 11.80 -4.30 7.34
N LYS A 20 11.05 -5.40 7.28
CA LYS A 20 11.43 -6.70 7.85
C LYS A 20 12.61 -7.34 7.12
N VAL A 21 12.82 -7.00 5.85
CA VAL A 21 14.01 -7.41 5.10
C VAL A 21 15.12 -6.36 5.21
N MET A 22 14.77 -5.06 5.10
CA MET A 22 15.76 -3.98 5.15
C MET A 22 16.42 -3.82 6.52
N SER A 23 15.67 -3.88 7.62
CA SER A 23 16.22 -3.58 8.96
C SER A 23 17.33 -4.57 9.37
N PRO A 24 17.16 -5.90 9.22
CA PRO A 24 18.26 -6.84 9.49
C PRO A 24 19.47 -6.63 8.58
N LEU A 25 19.27 -6.21 7.32
CA LEU A 25 20.36 -5.90 6.40
C LEU A 25 21.10 -4.61 6.79
N LEU A 26 20.38 -3.59 7.24
CA LEU A 26 20.93 -2.34 7.79
C LEU A 26 21.75 -2.63 9.06
N ASP A 27 21.18 -3.37 10.02
CA ASP A 27 21.85 -3.78 11.25
C ASP A 27 23.14 -4.57 10.97
N ALA A 28 23.15 -5.36 9.89
CA ALA A 28 24.31 -6.12 9.42
C ALA A 28 25.31 -5.29 8.58
N GLY A 29 25.05 -4.01 8.33
CA GLY A 29 25.90 -3.14 7.50
C GLY A 29 25.92 -3.52 6.02
N LYS A 30 24.88 -4.21 5.52
CA LYS A 30 24.79 -4.70 4.14
C LYS A 30 24.10 -3.74 3.17
N MET A 31 23.53 -2.63 3.66
CA MET A 31 22.83 -1.61 2.88
C MET A 31 23.36 -0.19 3.21
N PRO A 32 24.64 0.11 2.92
CA PRO A 32 25.26 1.38 3.31
C PRO A 32 24.61 2.63 2.68
N ALA A 33 24.04 2.54 1.47
CA ALA A 33 23.43 3.71 0.84
C ALA A 33 22.12 4.09 1.52
N LEU A 34 21.27 3.08 1.80
CA LEU A 34 20.04 3.26 2.56
C LEU A 34 20.33 3.69 4.00
N ALA A 35 21.34 3.12 4.65
CA ALA A 35 21.77 3.53 5.99
C ALA A 35 22.12 5.02 6.00
N SER A 36 22.95 5.47 5.04
CA SER A 36 23.27 6.89 4.90
C SER A 36 22.03 7.76 4.68
N LEU A 37 21.05 7.30 3.90
CA LEU A 37 19.83 8.07 3.65
C LEU A 37 18.95 8.18 4.91
N VAL A 38 18.86 7.11 5.69
CA VAL A 38 18.13 7.08 6.98
C VAL A 38 18.81 7.99 8.00
N ASP A 39 20.13 7.90 8.16
CA ASP A 39 20.91 8.70 9.12
C ASP A 39 20.80 10.21 8.85
N HIS A 40 20.64 10.61 7.59
CA HIS A 40 20.55 12.01 7.16
C HIS A 40 19.11 12.46 6.86
N GLY A 41 18.12 11.66 7.23
CA GLY A 41 16.73 11.89 6.87
C GLY A 41 15.74 11.41 7.91
N VAL A 42 14.50 11.23 7.47
CA VAL A 42 13.44 10.58 8.22
C VAL A 42 13.12 9.22 7.61
N MET A 43 12.70 8.28 8.45
CA MET A 43 12.19 6.98 8.02
C MET A 43 10.78 6.71 8.59
N GLY A 44 10.00 5.88 7.91
CA GLY A 44 8.67 5.49 8.39
C GLY A 44 8.05 4.34 7.63
N ASN A 45 6.97 3.79 8.18
CA ASN A 45 6.07 2.93 7.39
C ASN A 45 5.24 3.81 6.47
N LEU A 46 4.99 3.32 5.25
CA LEU A 46 4.07 3.93 4.32
C LEU A 46 2.82 3.05 4.23
N ALA A 47 1.68 3.56 4.68
CA ALA A 47 0.42 2.82 4.62
C ALA A 47 -0.03 2.64 3.16
N THR A 48 -0.38 1.40 2.80
CA THR A 48 -0.88 1.05 1.47
C THR A 48 -2.37 1.41 1.31
N LEU A 49 -2.90 1.24 0.09
CA LEU A 49 -4.33 1.39 -0.20
C LEU A 49 -4.96 0.01 -0.50
N GLU A 50 -6.29 -0.04 -0.42
CA GLU A 50 -7.06 -1.25 -0.70
C GLU A 50 -7.85 -1.10 -2.01
N PRO A 51 -7.70 -2.01 -2.98
CA PRO A 51 -6.80 -3.17 -3.03
C PRO A 51 -5.32 -2.82 -3.23
N PRO A 52 -4.37 -3.66 -2.75
CA PRO A 52 -2.94 -3.42 -2.90
C PRO A 52 -2.43 -3.86 -4.28
N PHE A 53 -2.94 -3.26 -5.36
CA PHE A 53 -2.53 -3.57 -6.73
C PHE A 53 -1.63 -2.47 -7.28
N SER A 54 -0.38 -2.80 -7.60
CA SER A 54 0.66 -1.87 -8.06
C SER A 54 0.17 -0.81 -9.07
N PRO A 55 -0.55 -1.12 -10.17
CA PRO A 55 -1.03 -0.08 -11.09
C PRO A 55 -1.98 0.94 -10.44
N MET A 56 -2.77 0.54 -9.44
CA MET A 56 -3.63 1.44 -8.67
C MET A 56 -2.80 2.27 -7.69
N LEU A 57 -1.86 1.61 -6.99
CA LEU A 57 -1.02 2.22 -5.96
C LEU A 57 -0.04 3.25 -6.53
N TRP A 58 0.73 2.91 -7.56
CA TRP A 58 1.71 3.80 -8.19
C TRP A 58 1.06 4.95 -8.95
N THR A 59 -0.16 4.76 -9.47
CA THR A 59 -0.98 5.87 -10.00
C THR A 59 -1.45 6.78 -8.87
N SER A 60 -1.88 6.23 -7.72
CA SER A 60 -2.28 7.01 -6.55
C SER A 60 -1.11 7.83 -5.98
N ILE A 61 0.10 7.26 -5.95
CA ILE A 61 1.34 7.96 -5.55
C ILE A 61 1.60 9.15 -6.48
N ALA A 62 1.51 8.94 -7.79
CA ALA A 62 1.84 9.96 -8.79
C ALA A 62 0.77 11.06 -8.92
N THR A 63 -0.46 10.83 -8.48
CA THR A 63 -1.59 11.77 -8.66
C THR A 63 -2.07 12.37 -7.34
N GLY A 64 -1.82 11.75 -6.19
CA GLY A 64 -2.41 12.14 -4.91
C GLY A 64 -3.90 11.81 -4.79
N HIS A 65 -4.44 11.03 -5.74
CA HIS A 65 -5.84 10.65 -5.82
C HIS A 65 -6.04 9.16 -5.60
N THR A 66 -7.22 8.78 -5.13
CA THR A 66 -7.68 7.38 -5.06
C THR A 66 -8.14 6.87 -6.43
N ALA A 67 -8.29 5.56 -6.55
CA ALA A 67 -8.58 4.91 -7.83
C ALA A 67 -9.91 5.31 -8.47
N ASP A 68 -10.94 5.64 -7.66
CA ASP A 68 -12.21 6.18 -8.16
C ASP A 68 -12.05 7.53 -8.89
N ARG A 69 -10.94 8.24 -8.66
CA ARG A 69 -10.63 9.51 -9.33
C ARG A 69 -9.70 9.32 -10.53
N HIS A 70 -8.64 8.55 -10.39
CA HIS A 70 -7.65 8.37 -11.46
C HIS A 70 -8.01 7.28 -12.48
N GLY A 71 -9.05 6.48 -12.23
CA GLY A 71 -9.68 5.58 -13.22
C GLY A 71 -8.97 4.24 -13.44
N ILE A 72 -7.89 3.95 -12.71
CA ILE A 72 -7.15 2.68 -12.83
C ILE A 72 -7.67 1.74 -11.74
N HIS A 73 -8.33 0.65 -12.12
CA HIS A 73 -9.01 -0.25 -11.17
C HIS A 73 -8.52 -1.71 -11.23
N HIS A 74 -7.58 -2.04 -12.11
CA HIS A 74 -7.10 -3.42 -12.32
C HIS A 74 -5.74 -3.41 -13.05
N PHE A 75 -5.10 -4.57 -13.19
CA PHE A 75 -3.89 -4.75 -14.01
C PHE A 75 -4.16 -4.75 -15.53
N VAL A 76 -5.39 -5.11 -15.91
CA VAL A 76 -5.84 -5.25 -17.29
C VAL A 76 -7.23 -4.65 -17.45
N GLN A 77 -7.57 -4.30 -18.67
CA GLN A 77 -8.88 -3.79 -19.07
C GLN A 77 -9.28 -4.42 -20.40
N PRO A 78 -10.56 -4.34 -20.79
CA PRO A 78 -10.96 -4.72 -22.15
C PRO A 78 -10.15 -3.94 -23.20
N ASP A 79 -9.78 -4.65 -24.26
CA ASP A 79 -9.23 -4.04 -25.47
C ASP A 79 -10.30 -3.21 -26.21
N GLU A 80 -9.92 -2.51 -27.29
CA GLU A 80 -10.86 -1.68 -28.04
C GLU A 80 -11.96 -2.50 -28.74
N SER A 81 -11.70 -3.78 -29.00
CA SER A 81 -12.70 -4.69 -29.57
C SER A 81 -13.77 -5.08 -28.55
N GLY A 82 -13.46 -5.01 -27.26
CA GLY A 82 -14.27 -5.50 -26.16
C GLY A 82 -14.33 -7.02 -26.08
N THR A 83 -13.49 -7.72 -26.86
CA THR A 83 -13.48 -9.20 -26.96
C THR A 83 -12.20 -9.81 -26.43
N GLY A 84 -11.19 -9.00 -26.12
CA GLY A 84 -9.96 -9.41 -25.44
C GLY A 84 -9.57 -8.45 -24.32
N ILE A 85 -8.36 -8.62 -23.80
CA ILE A 85 -7.80 -7.79 -22.74
C ILE A 85 -6.50 -7.13 -23.19
N ARG A 86 -6.21 -5.97 -22.59
CA ARG A 86 -4.92 -5.29 -22.67
C ARG A 86 -4.49 -4.82 -21.29
N PRO A 87 -3.19 -4.60 -21.04
CA PRO A 87 -2.73 -3.98 -19.80
C PRO A 87 -3.33 -2.58 -19.63
N VAL A 88 -3.45 -2.14 -18.39
CA VAL A 88 -3.70 -0.72 -18.10
C VAL A 88 -2.46 0.10 -18.48
N LEU A 89 -2.70 1.24 -19.10
CA LEU A 89 -1.67 2.09 -19.68
C LEU A 89 -1.68 3.48 -19.04
N GLY A 90 -0.67 4.30 -19.33
CA GLY A 90 -0.67 5.72 -18.96
C GLY A 90 -1.88 6.46 -19.52
N THR A 91 -2.36 6.06 -20.72
CA THR A 91 -3.57 6.57 -21.37
C THR A 91 -4.88 6.12 -20.72
N SER A 92 -4.84 5.14 -19.81
CA SER A 92 -6.00 4.73 -19.02
C SER A 92 -6.27 5.67 -17.83
N ARG A 93 -5.30 6.51 -17.46
CA ARG A 93 -5.39 7.43 -16.32
C ARG A 93 -6.19 8.67 -16.69
N THR A 94 -7.17 9.04 -15.85
CA THR A 94 -8.07 10.19 -16.10
C THR A 94 -7.63 11.50 -15.43
N THR A 95 -6.55 11.48 -14.64
CA THR A 95 -6.04 12.62 -13.87
C THR A 95 -4.59 12.94 -14.23
N LYS A 96 -4.17 14.17 -13.96
CA LYS A 96 -2.79 14.63 -14.09
C LYS A 96 -1.93 14.01 -12.99
N ALA A 97 -0.82 13.41 -13.40
CA ALA A 97 0.25 13.03 -12.49
C ALA A 97 1.18 14.21 -12.20
N LEU A 98 2.10 14.05 -11.25
CA LEU A 98 3.12 15.05 -10.89
C LEU A 98 3.82 15.65 -12.10
N TRP A 99 4.31 14.82 -13.03
CA TRP A 99 5.02 15.29 -14.22
C TRP A 99 4.12 16.08 -15.18
N ASN A 100 2.80 15.83 -15.19
CA ASN A 100 1.86 16.63 -15.98
C ASN A 100 1.65 18.01 -15.36
N ILE A 101 1.51 18.07 -14.02
CA ILE A 101 1.42 19.33 -13.27
C ILE A 101 2.71 20.16 -13.46
N LEU A 102 3.87 19.52 -13.32
CA LEU A 102 5.17 20.17 -13.54
C LEU A 102 5.33 20.67 -14.98
N HIS A 103 4.86 19.91 -15.98
CA HIS A 103 4.84 20.37 -17.37
C HIS A 103 4.08 21.68 -17.51
N GLN A 104 2.87 21.78 -16.95
CA GLN A 104 2.03 23.00 -17.04
C GLN A 104 2.74 24.23 -16.46
N GLU A 105 3.53 24.02 -15.39
CA GLU A 105 4.31 25.07 -14.73
C GLU A 105 5.70 25.30 -15.36
N GLY A 106 5.96 24.70 -16.53
CA GLY A 106 7.21 24.89 -17.28
C GLY A 106 8.43 24.18 -16.66
N MET A 107 8.22 23.32 -15.67
CA MET A 107 9.25 22.53 -15.00
C MET A 107 9.58 21.28 -15.81
N ARG A 108 10.78 20.73 -15.61
CA ARG A 108 11.27 19.54 -16.34
C ARG A 108 11.26 18.29 -15.48
N SER A 109 10.77 17.18 -16.02
CA SER A 109 10.76 15.88 -15.34
C SER A 109 11.50 14.81 -16.15
N ASN A 110 12.29 13.99 -15.46
CA ASN A 110 12.71 12.68 -15.94
C ASN A 110 11.82 11.63 -15.27
N VAL A 111 11.10 10.81 -16.04
CA VAL A 111 10.24 9.73 -15.50
C VAL A 111 10.68 8.40 -16.10
N VAL A 112 11.16 7.46 -15.28
CA VAL A 112 11.83 6.24 -15.76
C VAL A 112 11.20 5.00 -15.13
N GLY A 113 10.66 4.12 -15.96
CA GLY A 113 10.08 2.84 -15.54
C GLY A 113 8.74 2.96 -14.79
N TRP A 114 8.23 4.17 -14.52
CA TRP A 114 7.07 4.38 -13.65
C TRP A 114 5.84 3.58 -14.10
N TRP A 115 5.13 2.90 -13.20
CA TRP A 115 4.00 2.06 -13.59
C TRP A 115 2.64 2.72 -13.33
N PRO A 116 1.70 2.75 -14.30
CA PRO A 116 1.88 2.58 -15.74
C PRO A 116 2.29 3.91 -16.39
N SER A 117 3.28 3.89 -17.28
CA SER A 117 3.77 5.08 -18.03
C SER A 117 3.86 4.84 -19.53
N HIS A 118 3.55 3.64 -20.02
CA HIS A 118 3.48 3.39 -21.46
C HIS A 118 2.12 3.84 -22.02
N PRO A 119 2.07 4.44 -23.24
CA PRO A 119 3.20 4.97 -24.01
C PRO A 119 3.82 6.21 -23.35
N ALA A 120 5.12 6.43 -23.56
CA ALA A 120 5.85 7.55 -22.97
C ALA A 120 5.17 8.89 -23.31
N GLU A 121 4.82 9.65 -22.28
CA GLU A 121 4.11 10.93 -22.41
C GLU A 121 5.06 12.04 -22.90
N PRO A 122 4.59 12.96 -23.77
CA PRO A 122 5.39 14.06 -24.30
C PRO A 122 5.61 15.21 -23.29
N ILE A 123 6.13 14.87 -22.11
CA ILE A 123 6.39 15.83 -21.03
C ILE A 123 7.57 16.75 -21.34
N ARG A 124 7.69 17.87 -20.60
CA ARG A 124 8.90 18.68 -20.60
C ARG A 124 9.99 17.90 -19.86
N GLY A 125 11.04 17.49 -20.56
CA GLY A 125 12.08 16.61 -20.03
C GLY A 125 12.10 15.29 -20.80
N ALA A 126 12.23 14.16 -20.10
CA ALA A 126 12.31 12.83 -20.71
C ALA A 126 11.42 11.81 -19.97
N MET A 127 10.83 10.88 -20.72
CA MET A 127 10.11 9.74 -20.16
C MET A 127 10.58 8.45 -20.80
N VAL A 128 10.87 7.46 -19.97
CA VAL A 128 11.19 6.08 -20.34
C VAL A 128 10.14 5.19 -19.70
N SER A 129 9.30 4.56 -20.50
CA SER A 129 8.11 3.87 -19.99
C SER A 129 8.45 2.55 -19.29
N ASN A 130 7.51 2.03 -18.51
CA ASN A 130 7.62 0.75 -17.80
C ASN A 130 7.73 -0.51 -18.69
N PHE A 131 7.79 -0.35 -20.01
CA PHE A 131 8.01 -1.44 -20.99
C PHE A 131 9.36 -1.32 -21.70
N PHE A 132 10.19 -0.31 -21.37
CA PHE A 132 11.49 -0.11 -21.99
C PHE A 132 12.46 -1.27 -21.74
N GLN A 133 12.45 -1.80 -20.52
CA GLN A 133 13.35 -2.85 -20.06
C GLN A 133 13.05 -4.22 -20.67
N THR A 134 11.87 -4.42 -21.26
CA THR A 134 11.51 -5.71 -21.85
C THR A 134 12.27 -5.96 -23.16
N ALA A 135 12.66 -7.21 -23.40
CA ALA A 135 13.47 -7.57 -24.57
C ALA A 135 12.77 -7.24 -25.91
N ALA A 136 11.43 -7.31 -25.94
CA ALA A 136 10.59 -6.96 -27.09
C ALA A 136 9.77 -5.67 -26.82
N SER A 137 10.43 -4.66 -26.26
CA SER A 137 9.85 -3.34 -25.99
C SER A 137 9.10 -2.75 -27.19
N PRO A 138 7.85 -2.27 -27.04
CA PRO A 138 7.11 -1.61 -28.12
C PRO A 138 7.76 -0.29 -28.57
N PRO A 139 7.34 0.23 -29.74
CA PRO A 139 7.61 1.63 -30.08
C PRO A 139 6.95 2.58 -29.06
N GLY A 140 7.54 3.76 -28.87
CA GLY A 140 6.98 4.78 -27.98
C GLY A 140 7.25 4.50 -26.49
N THR A 141 8.32 3.76 -26.19
CA THR A 141 8.82 3.60 -24.81
C THR A 141 9.69 4.77 -24.37
N VAL A 142 10.13 5.63 -25.28
CA VAL A 142 11.01 6.76 -24.98
C VAL A 142 10.45 8.07 -25.53
N HIS A 143 10.48 9.10 -24.69
CA HIS A 143 10.31 10.50 -25.06
C HIS A 143 11.47 11.32 -24.49
N PRO A 144 12.07 12.25 -25.25
CA PRO A 144 11.79 12.52 -26.65
C PRO A 144 12.39 11.41 -27.55
N PRO A 145 11.82 11.11 -28.74
CA PRO A 145 12.26 9.96 -29.56
C PRO A 145 13.73 10.02 -29.98
N GLU A 146 14.34 11.20 -30.03
CA GLU A 146 15.73 11.39 -30.47
C GLU A 146 16.77 10.76 -29.54
N ILE A 147 16.40 10.43 -28.29
CA ILE A 147 17.29 9.76 -27.34
C ILE A 147 17.07 8.24 -27.25
N GLU A 148 16.09 7.69 -28.00
CA GLU A 148 15.70 6.28 -27.92
C GLU A 148 16.86 5.35 -28.25
N ASP A 149 17.54 5.56 -29.40
CA ASP A 149 18.68 4.73 -29.80
C ASP A 149 19.81 4.73 -28.76
N THR A 150 20.07 5.90 -28.14
CA THR A 150 21.11 6.02 -27.11
C THR A 150 20.74 5.24 -25.85
N LEU A 151 19.47 5.26 -25.44
CA LEU A 151 19.02 4.49 -24.28
C LEU A 151 18.98 3.00 -24.59
N LEU A 152 18.57 2.59 -25.78
CA LEU A 152 18.56 1.18 -26.20
C LEU A 152 19.98 0.57 -26.15
N ASP A 153 21.01 1.33 -26.49
CA ASP A 153 22.41 0.92 -26.37
C ASP A 153 22.87 0.70 -24.91
N LEU A 154 22.16 1.28 -23.93
CA LEU A 154 22.44 1.12 -22.49
C LEU A 154 21.64 -0.01 -21.85
N ARG A 155 20.70 -0.62 -22.59
CA ARG A 155 19.88 -1.72 -22.07
C ARG A 155 20.73 -2.98 -21.90
N ILE A 156 20.56 -3.67 -20.77
CA ILE A 156 21.31 -4.88 -20.46
C ILE A 156 20.59 -6.09 -21.07
N ASP A 157 21.23 -6.75 -22.03
CA ASP A 157 20.71 -8.00 -22.58
C ASP A 157 21.03 -9.19 -21.67
N LEU A 158 20.11 -10.15 -21.57
CA LEU A 158 20.29 -11.38 -20.79
C LEU A 158 21.58 -12.14 -21.16
N ARG A 159 22.02 -12.07 -22.42
CA ARG A 159 23.24 -12.73 -22.91
C ARG A 159 24.53 -12.08 -22.38
N GLU A 160 24.45 -10.86 -21.88
CA GLU A 160 25.57 -10.17 -21.23
C GLU A 160 25.75 -10.61 -19.78
N LEU A 161 24.71 -11.21 -19.18
CA LEU A 161 24.79 -11.73 -17.83
C LEU A 161 25.54 -13.07 -17.78
N THR A 162 26.57 -13.12 -16.94
CA THR A 162 27.36 -14.32 -16.69
C THR A 162 26.98 -14.93 -15.34
N GLY A 163 27.38 -16.19 -15.10
CA GLY A 163 27.18 -16.84 -13.79
C GLY A 163 27.75 -16.02 -12.62
N ASN A 164 28.82 -15.25 -12.84
CA ASN A 164 29.40 -14.39 -11.79
C ASN A 164 28.45 -13.27 -11.33
N HIS A 165 27.54 -12.82 -12.20
CA HIS A 165 26.51 -11.85 -11.82
C HIS A 165 25.38 -12.49 -10.99
N LEU A 166 25.16 -13.80 -11.15
CA LEU A 166 24.12 -14.55 -10.45
C LEU A 166 24.60 -15.18 -9.13
N VAL A 167 25.89 -15.51 -9.01
CA VAL A 167 26.48 -16.11 -7.80
C VAL A 167 26.18 -15.33 -6.50
N PRO A 168 26.16 -13.98 -6.48
CA PRO A 168 25.74 -13.23 -5.29
C PRO A 168 24.31 -13.52 -4.81
N PHE A 169 23.42 -13.94 -5.72
CA PHE A 169 22.03 -14.32 -5.45
C PHE A 169 21.88 -15.82 -5.19
N ILE A 170 22.63 -16.64 -5.94
CA ILE A 170 22.58 -18.10 -5.91
C ILE A 170 24.02 -18.63 -5.79
N PRO A 171 24.58 -18.72 -4.57
CA PRO A 171 25.98 -19.14 -4.38
C PRO A 171 26.30 -20.52 -4.97
N ASP A 172 25.33 -21.44 -4.93
CA ASP A 172 25.47 -22.81 -5.40
C ASP A 172 25.02 -22.99 -6.88
N LEU A 173 25.07 -21.92 -7.69
CA LEU A 173 24.58 -21.91 -9.08
C LEU A 173 25.14 -23.05 -9.95
N ALA A 174 26.41 -23.42 -9.73
CA ALA A 174 27.07 -24.48 -10.49
C ALA A 174 26.46 -25.88 -10.26
N GLU A 175 25.69 -26.07 -9.18
CA GLU A 175 25.00 -27.33 -8.88
C GLU A 175 23.62 -27.43 -9.53
N ILE A 176 23.16 -26.36 -10.21
CA ILE A 176 21.81 -26.25 -10.76
C ILE A 176 21.85 -26.53 -12.26
N ASP A 177 21.08 -27.53 -12.68
CA ASP A 177 20.82 -27.77 -14.10
C ASP A 177 19.81 -26.73 -14.62
N GLN A 178 20.32 -25.74 -15.34
CA GLN A 178 19.52 -24.62 -15.87
C GLN A 178 18.65 -25.02 -17.07
N GLU A 179 18.78 -26.23 -17.61
CA GLU A 179 17.85 -26.75 -18.61
C GLU A 179 16.52 -27.14 -17.98
N THR A 180 16.55 -27.69 -16.78
CA THR A 180 15.38 -28.18 -16.06
C THR A 180 14.87 -27.18 -15.02
N ASP A 181 15.76 -26.39 -14.42
CA ASP A 181 15.42 -25.36 -13.44
C ASP A 181 15.61 -23.95 -14.02
N LYS A 182 14.49 -23.26 -14.30
CA LYS A 182 14.49 -21.92 -14.90
C LYS A 182 14.52 -20.78 -13.87
N ARG A 183 14.57 -21.08 -12.57
CA ARG A 183 14.65 -20.04 -11.52
C ARG A 183 15.89 -19.15 -11.64
N PRO A 184 17.10 -19.65 -11.96
CA PRO A 184 18.25 -18.78 -12.21
C PRO A 184 18.03 -17.79 -13.38
N LEU A 185 17.29 -18.20 -14.42
CA LEU A 185 16.91 -17.32 -15.52
C LEU A 185 15.95 -16.21 -15.07
N ALA A 186 15.02 -16.50 -14.16
CA ALA A 186 14.14 -15.49 -13.58
C ALA A 186 14.94 -14.44 -12.78
N VAL A 187 15.95 -14.86 -12.01
CA VAL A 187 16.88 -13.93 -11.32
C VAL A 187 17.67 -13.09 -12.32
N ALA A 188 18.21 -13.71 -13.37
CA ALA A 188 18.93 -12.98 -14.42
C ALA A 188 18.06 -11.92 -15.09
N ARG A 189 16.79 -12.25 -15.38
CA ARG A 189 15.82 -11.30 -15.95
C ARG A 189 15.56 -10.11 -15.02
N ALA A 190 15.23 -10.37 -13.75
CA ALA A 190 15.01 -9.29 -12.80
C ALA A 190 16.21 -8.34 -12.66
N ILE A 191 17.45 -8.88 -12.69
CA ILE A 191 18.67 -8.08 -12.64
C ILE A 191 18.86 -7.26 -13.92
N ALA A 192 18.70 -7.88 -15.11
CA ALA A 192 18.85 -7.20 -16.39
C ALA A 192 17.84 -6.06 -16.56
N ASP A 193 16.59 -6.32 -16.19
CA ASP A 193 15.48 -5.37 -16.29
C ASP A 193 15.72 -4.17 -15.36
N ALA A 194 16.05 -4.42 -14.08
CA ALA A 194 16.38 -3.35 -13.13
C ALA A 194 17.65 -2.57 -13.51
N ALA A 195 18.70 -3.24 -13.99
CA ALA A 195 19.93 -2.59 -14.44
C ALA A 195 19.68 -1.70 -15.67
N SER A 196 18.78 -2.10 -16.57
CA SER A 196 18.40 -1.31 -17.74
C SER A 196 17.66 -0.03 -17.35
N ILE A 197 16.69 -0.13 -16.43
CA ILE A 197 16.02 1.05 -15.84
C ILE A 197 17.04 1.94 -15.13
N HIS A 198 17.98 1.35 -14.39
CA HIS A 198 19.01 2.09 -13.68
C HIS A 198 19.97 2.84 -14.63
N ALA A 199 20.39 2.20 -15.72
CA ALA A 199 21.23 2.82 -16.74
C ALA A 199 20.50 4.01 -17.40
N ALA A 200 19.20 3.87 -17.70
CA ALA A 200 18.41 4.94 -18.28
C ALA A 200 18.27 6.15 -17.33
N VAL A 201 17.92 5.93 -16.05
CA VAL A 201 17.76 7.05 -15.09
C VAL A 201 19.07 7.77 -14.80
N THR A 202 20.18 7.03 -14.64
CA THR A 202 21.49 7.62 -14.36
C THR A 202 22.00 8.43 -15.55
N TYR A 203 21.80 7.94 -16.77
CA TYR A 203 22.09 8.70 -17.98
C TYR A 203 21.28 9.99 -18.06
N LEU A 204 19.97 9.93 -17.83
CA LEU A 204 19.10 11.11 -17.91
C LEU A 204 19.41 12.14 -16.82
N MET A 205 19.69 11.70 -15.59
CA MET A 205 20.07 12.59 -14.50
C MET A 205 21.37 13.37 -14.78
N GLU A 206 22.30 12.80 -15.55
CA GLU A 206 23.56 13.44 -15.94
C GLU A 206 23.45 14.33 -17.18
N THR A 207 22.56 13.97 -18.12
CA THR A 207 22.53 14.60 -19.45
C THR A 207 21.39 15.59 -19.65
N THR A 208 20.39 15.62 -18.77
CA THR A 208 19.25 16.54 -18.85
C THR A 208 19.20 17.50 -17.67
N GLU A 209 18.54 18.66 -17.86
CA GLU A 209 18.11 19.50 -16.75
C GLU A 209 16.75 19.01 -16.24
N TRP A 210 16.59 18.89 -14.93
CA TRP A 210 15.39 18.36 -14.31
C TRP A 210 15.09 19.04 -12.96
N ASP A 211 13.80 19.19 -12.68
CA ASP A 211 13.23 19.58 -11.39
C ASP A 211 12.73 18.37 -10.60
N LEU A 212 12.24 17.35 -11.31
CA LEU A 212 11.84 16.05 -10.77
C LEU A 212 12.54 14.94 -11.56
N THR A 213 13.16 13.99 -10.86
CA THR A 213 13.43 12.68 -11.42
C THR A 213 12.62 11.66 -10.64
N ALA A 214 11.76 10.90 -11.32
CA ALA A 214 10.97 9.83 -10.74
C ALA A 214 11.37 8.50 -11.38
N VAL A 215 11.83 7.55 -10.58
CA VAL A 215 12.20 6.20 -11.06
C VAL A 215 11.48 5.14 -10.26
N TYR A 216 11.06 4.09 -10.95
CA TYR A 216 10.40 2.92 -10.36
C TYR A 216 11.17 1.65 -10.71
N TYR A 217 11.36 0.79 -9.72
CA TYR A 217 11.99 -0.52 -9.87
C TYR A 217 11.05 -1.62 -9.37
N ASP A 218 10.75 -2.58 -10.23
CA ASP A 218 9.85 -3.72 -9.96
C ASP A 218 10.58 -4.99 -9.49
N ALA A 219 11.91 -5.02 -9.54
CA ALA A 219 12.66 -6.26 -9.34
C ALA A 219 12.53 -6.86 -7.93
N ILE A 220 12.34 -6.05 -6.88
CA ILE A 220 12.10 -6.57 -5.52
C ILE A 220 10.79 -7.35 -5.47
N ASP A 221 9.72 -6.83 -6.08
CA ASP A 221 8.41 -7.50 -6.17
C ASP A 221 8.50 -8.81 -6.97
N HIS A 222 9.12 -8.79 -8.15
CA HIS A 222 9.33 -9.99 -8.98
C HIS A 222 10.14 -11.07 -8.27
N LEU A 223 11.23 -10.68 -7.59
CA LEU A 223 12.01 -11.60 -6.76
C LEU A 223 11.22 -12.07 -5.54
N GLY A 224 10.33 -11.23 -5.00
CA GLY A 224 9.38 -11.58 -3.95
C GLY A 224 8.47 -12.72 -4.37
N HIS A 225 7.66 -12.53 -5.41
CA HIS A 225 6.77 -13.58 -5.93
C HIS A 225 7.51 -14.88 -6.30
N GLY A 226 8.72 -14.78 -6.87
CA GLY A 226 9.49 -15.95 -7.26
C GLY A 226 10.22 -16.67 -6.12
N PHE A 227 10.65 -15.95 -5.08
CA PHE A 227 11.65 -16.46 -4.12
C PHE A 227 11.38 -16.17 -2.64
N MET A 228 10.33 -15.43 -2.28
CA MET A 228 9.99 -15.14 -0.89
C MET A 228 9.68 -16.42 -0.10
N GLY A 229 9.18 -17.47 -0.76
CA GLY A 229 9.01 -18.79 -0.14
C GLY A 229 10.31 -19.46 0.33
N TYR A 230 11.45 -19.12 -0.28
CA TYR A 230 12.77 -19.63 0.11
C TYR A 230 13.49 -18.72 1.10
N HIS A 231 13.06 -17.47 1.27
CA HIS A 231 13.67 -16.54 2.21
C HIS A 231 13.59 -17.09 3.65
N PRO A 232 14.65 -16.99 4.48
CA PRO A 232 14.58 -17.46 5.87
C PRO A 232 13.50 -16.73 6.67
N PRO A 233 12.76 -17.44 7.56
CA PRO A 233 12.91 -18.86 7.92
C PRO A 233 12.35 -19.81 6.85
N GLN A 234 12.89 -21.03 6.75
CA GLN A 234 12.42 -22.05 5.80
C GLN A 234 10.93 -22.38 6.03
N MET A 235 10.13 -22.33 4.97
CA MET A 235 8.70 -22.64 5.04
C MET A 235 8.44 -24.14 4.99
N GLU A 236 7.38 -24.58 5.66
CA GLU A 236 6.87 -25.94 5.56
C GLU A 236 6.48 -26.25 4.10
N GLY A 237 7.00 -27.34 3.54
CA GLY A 237 6.79 -27.74 2.14
C GLY A 237 7.93 -27.34 1.19
N VAL A 238 8.86 -26.47 1.62
CA VAL A 238 10.09 -26.16 0.87
C VAL A 238 11.15 -27.21 1.17
N SER A 239 11.68 -27.84 0.12
CA SER A 239 12.75 -28.85 0.26
C SER A 239 14.05 -28.23 0.79
N ASP A 240 14.85 -29.01 1.52
CA ASP A 240 16.14 -28.53 2.05
C ASP A 240 17.10 -28.09 0.94
N ASP A 241 17.05 -28.75 -0.22
CA ASP A 241 17.86 -28.40 -1.39
C ASP A 241 17.42 -27.08 -2.02
N ASP A 242 16.11 -26.86 -2.20
CA ASP A 242 15.61 -25.59 -2.71
C ASP A 242 15.90 -24.44 -1.74
N PHE A 243 15.67 -24.66 -0.44
CA PHE A 243 15.98 -23.66 0.58
C PHE A 243 17.46 -23.31 0.57
N ARG A 244 18.36 -24.30 0.55
CA ARG A 244 19.81 -24.07 0.49
C ARG A 244 20.21 -23.22 -0.72
N ARG A 245 19.67 -23.54 -1.90
CA ARG A 245 20.01 -22.87 -3.17
C ARG A 245 19.49 -21.44 -3.26
N TYR A 246 18.25 -21.19 -2.81
CA TYR A 246 17.51 -19.98 -3.16
C TYR A 246 17.26 -19.00 -2.01
N ARG A 247 17.57 -19.35 -0.76
CA ARG A 247 17.34 -18.48 0.41
C ARG A 247 18.00 -17.10 0.36
N HIS A 248 19.03 -16.93 -0.47
CA HIS A 248 19.81 -15.70 -0.58
C HIS A 248 19.26 -14.72 -1.64
N VAL A 249 18.35 -15.17 -2.51
CA VAL A 249 17.90 -14.38 -3.68
C VAL A 249 17.23 -13.07 -3.25
N VAL A 250 16.33 -13.12 -2.28
CA VAL A 250 15.61 -11.93 -1.79
C VAL A 250 16.58 -10.92 -1.16
N GLU A 251 17.42 -11.34 -0.21
CA GLU A 251 18.41 -10.43 0.42
C GLU A 251 19.37 -9.83 -0.62
N ALA A 252 19.81 -10.61 -1.61
CA ALA A 252 20.67 -10.13 -2.68
C ALA A 252 19.98 -9.09 -3.56
N GLY A 253 18.67 -9.23 -3.82
CA GLY A 253 17.87 -8.22 -4.52
C GLY A 253 17.89 -6.86 -3.80
N TYR A 254 17.65 -6.84 -2.49
CA TYR A 254 17.72 -5.60 -1.70
C TYR A 254 19.11 -4.97 -1.72
N ARG A 255 20.18 -5.78 -1.63
CA ARG A 255 21.56 -5.28 -1.70
C ARG A 255 21.91 -4.73 -3.08
N PHE A 256 21.39 -5.34 -4.15
CA PHE A 256 21.55 -4.83 -5.50
C PHE A 256 20.88 -3.47 -5.68
N HIS A 257 19.67 -3.31 -5.13
CA HIS A 257 18.98 -2.01 -5.09
C HIS A 257 19.72 -0.96 -4.24
N ASP A 258 20.33 -1.35 -3.12
CA ASP A 258 21.15 -0.44 -2.33
C ASP A 258 22.39 0.06 -3.10
N MET A 259 23.02 -0.80 -3.90
CA MET A 259 24.12 -0.39 -4.77
C MET A 259 23.68 0.64 -5.82
N MET A 260 22.51 0.42 -6.44
CA MET A 260 21.91 1.36 -7.38
C MET A 260 21.52 2.68 -6.70
N LEU A 261 20.95 2.63 -5.49
CA LEU A 261 20.67 3.81 -4.68
C LEU A 261 21.93 4.62 -4.42
N GLY A 262 23.05 3.97 -4.08
CA GLY A 262 24.33 4.63 -3.89
C GLY A 262 24.78 5.44 -5.11
N GLN A 263 24.55 4.95 -6.32
CA GLN A 263 24.86 5.69 -7.56
C GLN A 263 23.92 6.88 -7.77
N LEU A 264 22.61 6.71 -7.53
CA LEU A 264 21.65 7.82 -7.62
C LEU A 264 21.99 8.95 -6.64
N LEU A 265 22.33 8.59 -5.39
CA LEU A 265 22.72 9.55 -4.35
C LEU A 265 24.02 10.29 -4.69
N ALA A 266 24.94 9.66 -5.43
CA ALA A 266 26.18 10.29 -5.87
C ALA A 266 25.98 11.36 -6.95
N GLN A 267 24.84 11.36 -7.65
CA GLN A 267 24.51 12.30 -8.74
C GLN A 267 23.69 13.51 -8.28
N VAL A 268 23.25 13.56 -7.02
CA VAL A 268 22.44 14.66 -6.47
C VAL A 268 23.24 15.54 -5.51
N ASP A 269 22.82 16.79 -5.34
CA ASP A 269 23.44 17.76 -4.43
C ASP A 269 22.63 17.94 -3.14
N VAL A 270 23.18 18.71 -2.20
CA VAL A 270 22.55 19.00 -0.90
C VAL A 270 21.23 19.78 -1.02
N ASP A 271 20.98 20.44 -2.16
CA ASP A 271 19.76 21.19 -2.45
C ASP A 271 18.66 20.31 -3.07
N THR A 272 18.92 19.01 -3.22
CA THR A 272 17.99 18.02 -3.76
C THR A 272 17.31 17.26 -2.62
N ALA A 273 15.98 17.24 -2.62
CA ALA A 273 15.21 16.35 -1.75
C ALA A 273 15.13 14.96 -2.38
N VAL A 274 15.44 13.92 -1.59
CA VAL A 274 15.34 12.52 -1.99
C VAL A 274 14.20 11.87 -1.22
N ILE A 275 13.30 11.21 -1.93
CA ILE A 275 12.19 10.43 -1.36
C ILE A 275 12.32 9.01 -1.92
N LEU A 276 12.68 8.05 -1.07
CA LEU A 276 12.62 6.63 -1.37
C LEU A 276 11.36 6.04 -0.74
N LEU A 277 10.58 5.30 -1.52
CA LEU A 277 9.34 4.72 -1.04
C LEU A 277 9.07 3.33 -1.62
N SER A 278 8.24 2.59 -0.88
CA SER A 278 7.61 1.35 -1.32
C SER A 278 6.12 1.43 -1.02
N ASP A 279 5.30 1.01 -1.98
CA ASP A 279 3.84 1.08 -1.95
C ASP A 279 3.20 0.04 -1.01
N HIS A 280 3.81 -1.13 -0.93
CA HIS A 280 3.55 -2.18 0.06
C HIS A 280 4.86 -2.92 0.40
N GLY A 281 4.77 -4.01 1.15
CA GLY A 281 5.90 -4.88 1.48
C GLY A 281 5.49 -6.33 1.36
N PHE A 282 6.42 -7.28 1.35
CA PHE A 282 6.08 -8.70 1.40
C PHE A 282 6.01 -9.25 2.83
N HIS A 283 5.14 -10.23 3.04
CA HIS A 283 5.29 -11.12 4.18
C HIS A 283 6.60 -11.90 3.98
N SER A 284 7.58 -11.68 4.85
CA SER A 284 8.89 -12.36 4.86
C SER A 284 9.07 -13.29 6.07
N ASP A 285 8.06 -13.32 6.96
CA ASP A 285 8.08 -14.05 8.23
C ASP A 285 7.17 -15.29 8.19
N HIS A 286 6.77 -15.81 9.35
CA HIS A 286 5.89 -16.98 9.45
C HIS A 286 4.43 -16.71 9.04
N LEU A 287 4.05 -15.46 8.73
CA LEU A 287 2.72 -15.10 8.23
C LEU A 287 2.59 -15.22 6.71
N ARG A 288 3.68 -15.60 6.01
CA ARG A 288 3.65 -15.88 4.56
C ARG A 288 2.53 -16.87 4.20
N PRO A 289 1.72 -16.59 3.16
CA PRO A 289 0.77 -17.56 2.63
C PRO A 289 1.50 -18.84 2.21
N ARG A 290 1.04 -20.00 2.68
CA ARG A 290 1.61 -21.30 2.28
C ARG A 290 1.32 -21.65 0.82
N VAL A 291 0.15 -21.23 0.35
CA VAL A 291 -0.35 -21.45 -1.01
C VAL A 291 -1.17 -20.22 -1.38
N VAL A 292 -0.92 -19.68 -2.57
CA VAL A 292 -1.77 -18.64 -3.16
C VAL A 292 -3.05 -19.31 -3.70
N PRO A 293 -4.23 -19.00 -3.16
CA PRO A 293 -5.47 -19.67 -3.53
C PRO A 293 -5.96 -19.21 -4.92
N ARG A 294 -6.00 -20.13 -5.90
CA ARG A 294 -6.51 -19.86 -7.26
C ARG A 294 -7.97 -19.38 -7.32
N HIS A 295 -8.74 -19.60 -6.26
CA HIS A 295 -10.14 -19.20 -6.19
C HIS A 295 -10.33 -17.76 -5.69
N VAL A 296 -9.24 -17.05 -5.35
CA VAL A 296 -9.23 -15.61 -5.09
C VAL A 296 -8.71 -14.89 -6.34
N PRO A 297 -9.46 -13.93 -6.91
CA PRO A 297 -8.98 -13.16 -8.05
C PRO A 297 -7.74 -12.35 -7.65
N ALA A 298 -6.69 -12.36 -8.49
CA ALA A 298 -5.40 -11.72 -8.20
C ALA A 298 -4.82 -12.13 -6.82
N GLY A 299 -4.92 -13.42 -6.49
CA GLY A 299 -4.54 -13.96 -5.17
C GLY A 299 -3.08 -13.71 -4.76
N ALA A 300 -2.19 -13.45 -5.71
CA ALA A 300 -0.79 -13.08 -5.46
C ALA A 300 -0.67 -11.88 -4.50
N ALA A 301 -1.62 -10.94 -4.55
CA ALA A 301 -1.67 -9.79 -3.63
C ALA A 301 -1.83 -10.17 -2.15
N LEU A 302 -2.22 -11.41 -1.82
CA LEU A 302 -2.29 -11.89 -0.42
C LEU A 302 -0.90 -12.11 0.19
N GLU A 303 0.15 -12.15 -0.62
CA GLU A 303 1.53 -12.24 -0.14
C GLU A 303 2.03 -10.90 0.43
N HIS A 304 1.32 -9.81 0.15
CA HIS A 304 1.73 -8.46 0.51
C HIS A 304 1.22 -8.06 1.90
N ARG A 305 2.05 -7.27 2.60
CA ARG A 305 1.76 -6.60 3.86
C ARG A 305 1.06 -5.27 3.58
N PRO A 306 0.25 -4.78 4.53
CA PRO A 306 -0.47 -3.51 4.38
C PRO A 306 0.43 -2.27 4.56
N PHE A 307 1.75 -2.43 4.55
CA PHE A 307 2.72 -1.36 4.71
C PHE A 307 3.90 -1.57 3.78
N GLY A 308 4.30 -0.50 3.09
CA GLY A 308 5.63 -0.38 2.52
C GLY A 308 6.52 0.49 3.39
N ALA A 309 7.50 1.12 2.75
CA ALA A 309 8.54 1.89 3.39
C ALA A 309 8.58 3.33 2.88
N LEU A 310 9.09 4.23 3.70
CA LEU A 310 9.36 5.61 3.34
C LEU A 310 10.68 6.05 3.98
N VAL A 311 11.55 6.66 3.18
CA VAL A 311 12.71 7.43 3.63
C VAL A 311 12.73 8.76 2.88
N MET A 312 12.92 9.86 3.61
CA MET A 312 13.05 11.19 3.01
C MET A 312 14.28 11.88 3.56
N ALA A 313 15.09 12.52 2.72
CA ALA A 313 16.23 13.32 3.14
C ALA A 313 16.40 14.54 2.23
N GLY A 314 17.02 15.62 2.72
CA GLY A 314 17.26 16.83 1.92
C GLY A 314 16.98 18.13 2.68
N PRO A 315 16.88 19.26 1.98
CA PRO A 315 16.74 20.57 2.59
C PRO A 315 15.44 20.70 3.40
N GLY A 316 15.57 21.13 4.66
CA GLY A 316 14.46 21.33 5.60
C GLY A 316 13.84 20.05 6.16
N ILE A 317 14.29 18.87 5.73
CA ILE A 317 13.84 17.56 6.24
C ILE A 317 14.64 17.23 7.51
N ARG A 318 13.95 16.68 8.52
CA ARG A 318 14.58 16.25 9.78
C ARG A 318 15.60 15.14 9.55
N ARG A 319 16.46 14.90 10.53
CA ARG A 319 17.55 13.92 10.45
C ARG A 319 17.50 12.95 11.60
N ASP A 320 17.76 11.68 11.32
CA ASP A 320 17.76 10.57 12.28
C ASP A 320 16.44 10.50 13.08
N GLU A 321 15.31 10.70 12.38
CA GLU A 321 13.98 10.68 12.99
C GLU A 321 13.04 9.66 12.33
N ARG A 322 12.16 9.07 13.15
CA ARG A 322 11.07 8.23 12.67
C ARG A 322 9.78 9.03 12.60
N ILE A 323 9.14 9.03 11.43
CA ILE A 323 7.81 9.62 11.24
C ILE A 323 6.72 8.56 11.19
N TYR A 324 5.51 8.98 11.52
CA TYR A 324 4.31 8.16 11.52
C TYR A 324 3.21 8.83 10.71
N GLY A 325 2.25 8.04 10.23
CA GLY A 325 1.08 8.56 9.53
C GLY A 325 1.29 8.92 8.08
N ALA A 326 2.35 8.40 7.47
CA ALA A 326 2.52 8.49 6.02
C ALA A 326 1.68 7.40 5.32
N GLY A 327 1.04 7.78 4.22
CA GLY A 327 0.40 6.87 3.26
C GLY A 327 0.66 7.31 1.83
N LEU A 328 0.32 6.45 0.87
CA LEU A 328 0.63 6.66 -0.55
C LEU A 328 0.15 8.00 -1.10
N LEU A 329 -1.05 8.42 -0.68
CA LEU A 329 -1.70 9.65 -1.14
C LEU A 329 -0.98 10.92 -0.66
N ASN A 330 -0.10 10.83 0.33
CA ASN A 330 0.66 11.97 0.83
C ASN A 330 1.86 12.34 -0.07
N VAL A 331 2.30 11.43 -0.95
CA VAL A 331 3.54 11.60 -1.72
C VAL A 331 3.42 12.76 -2.71
N ALA A 332 2.43 12.75 -3.60
CA ALA A 332 2.27 13.84 -4.57
C ALA A 332 2.11 15.23 -3.92
N PRO A 333 1.23 15.44 -2.92
CA PRO A 333 1.18 16.70 -2.17
C PRO A 333 2.53 17.14 -1.57
N THR A 334 3.31 16.19 -1.06
CA THR A 334 4.64 16.46 -0.48
C THR A 334 5.63 16.91 -1.55
N VAL A 335 5.64 16.24 -2.72
CA VAL A 335 6.50 16.63 -3.86
C VAL A 335 6.12 18.03 -4.37
N LEU A 336 4.82 18.32 -4.53
CA LEU A 336 4.36 19.66 -4.94
C LEU A 336 4.80 20.73 -3.94
N THR A 337 4.68 20.44 -2.64
CA THR A 337 5.11 21.36 -1.57
C THR A 337 6.62 21.62 -1.61
N LEU A 338 7.44 20.58 -1.78
CA LEU A 338 8.90 20.72 -1.93
C LEU A 338 9.28 21.63 -3.11
N LEU A 339 8.50 21.55 -4.19
CA LEU A 339 8.68 22.31 -5.43
C LEU A 339 7.95 23.66 -5.45
N GLY A 340 7.36 24.10 -4.33
CA GLY A 340 6.69 25.41 -4.21
C GLY A 340 5.39 25.54 -5.02
N LEU A 341 4.80 24.40 -5.43
CA LEU A 341 3.55 24.33 -6.19
C LEU A 341 2.35 24.14 -5.24
N PRO A 342 1.17 24.69 -5.58
CA PRO A 342 -0.03 24.50 -4.77
C PRO A 342 -0.51 23.04 -4.78
N VAL A 343 -1.06 22.61 -3.65
CA VAL A 343 -1.69 21.30 -3.50
C VAL A 343 -3.16 21.38 -3.94
N GLY A 344 -3.63 20.40 -4.71
CA GLY A 344 -5.05 20.29 -5.06
C GLY A 344 -5.89 19.94 -3.83
N ALA A 345 -6.96 20.71 -3.56
CA ALA A 345 -7.88 20.45 -2.46
C ALA A 345 -8.72 19.18 -2.66
N ASP A 346 -8.75 18.67 -3.90
CA ASP A 346 -9.36 17.41 -4.31
C ASP A 346 -8.41 16.21 -4.23
N MET A 347 -7.12 16.42 -3.95
CA MET A 347 -6.19 15.35 -3.59
C MET A 347 -6.61 14.77 -2.23
N ALA A 348 -6.60 13.44 -2.13
CA ALA A 348 -7.07 12.75 -0.94
C ALA A 348 -6.05 12.76 0.21
N GLY A 349 -4.76 12.93 -0.11
CA GLY A 349 -3.69 13.09 0.87
C GLY A 349 -3.29 14.55 1.09
N ALA A 350 -2.51 14.78 2.14
CA ALA A 350 -1.90 16.07 2.47
C ALA A 350 -0.36 15.96 2.52
N PRO A 351 0.39 17.07 2.44
CA PRO A 351 1.84 17.03 2.59
C PRO A 351 2.28 16.42 3.92
N LEU A 352 3.39 15.67 3.92
CA LEU A 352 3.99 15.07 5.10
C LEU A 352 4.72 16.11 5.95
N VAL A 353 3.98 17.08 6.49
CA VAL A 353 4.54 18.21 7.25
C VAL A 353 5.38 17.77 8.47
N GLN A 354 5.12 16.59 9.02
CA GLN A 354 5.89 16.00 10.12
C GLN A 354 7.32 15.57 9.72
N ALA A 355 7.63 15.45 8.43
CA ALA A 355 8.96 15.14 7.95
C ALA A 355 9.93 16.33 8.03
N PHE A 356 9.42 17.55 8.22
CA PHE A 356 10.19 18.78 8.15
C PHE A 356 10.59 19.30 9.54
N GLU A 357 11.76 19.93 9.63
CA GLU A 357 12.24 20.60 10.85
C GLU A 357 11.24 21.68 11.29
N GLU A 358 10.85 22.53 10.33
CA GLU A 358 9.76 23.48 10.45
C GLU A 358 8.63 23.07 9.49
N PRO A 359 7.39 22.86 9.98
CA PRO A 359 6.26 22.49 9.12
C PRO A 359 6.07 23.52 7.98
N PRO A 360 6.15 23.11 6.70
CA PRO A 360 6.10 24.05 5.60
C PRO A 360 4.70 24.62 5.43
N ALA A 361 4.63 25.91 5.11
CA ALA A 361 3.42 26.50 4.57
C ALA A 361 3.26 26.08 3.10
N PHE A 362 2.04 25.76 2.68
CA PHE A 362 1.73 25.44 1.30
C PHE A 362 0.42 26.10 0.86
N GLU A 363 0.35 26.47 -0.41
CA GLU A 363 -0.86 27.00 -1.03
C GLU A 363 -1.78 25.86 -1.46
N THR A 364 -3.08 26.11 -1.52
CA THR A 364 -4.07 25.14 -2.04
C THR A 364 -4.87 25.76 -3.18
N ILE A 365 -5.11 24.97 -4.23
CA ILE A 365 -6.06 25.29 -5.31
C ILE A 365 -7.23 24.31 -5.31
N PRO A 366 -8.38 24.61 -5.94
CA PRO A 366 -9.51 23.68 -5.97
C PRO A 366 -9.18 22.32 -6.59
N SER A 367 -8.49 22.32 -7.74
CA SER A 367 -8.06 21.12 -8.46
C SER A 367 -7.06 21.48 -9.55
N TRP A 368 -6.06 20.63 -9.78
CA TRP A 368 -5.17 20.74 -10.94
C TRP A 368 -5.88 20.35 -12.24
N GLU A 369 -6.93 19.52 -12.20
CA GLU A 369 -7.71 19.18 -13.40
C GLU A 369 -8.42 20.39 -14.00
N ALA A 370 -8.73 21.40 -13.19
CA ALA A 370 -9.37 22.64 -13.61
C ALA A 370 -8.38 23.70 -14.15
N VAL A 371 -7.08 23.44 -14.11
CA VAL A 371 -6.04 24.36 -14.61
C VAL A 371 -5.83 24.10 -16.10
N ASP A 372 -6.23 25.07 -16.93
CA ASP A 372 -6.05 25.06 -18.38
C ASP A 372 -4.57 25.13 -18.78
N GLY A 373 -4.20 24.44 -19.86
CA GLY A 373 -2.85 24.45 -20.43
C GLY A 373 -2.42 23.08 -20.91
N GLU A 374 -1.42 23.04 -21.79
CA GLU A 374 -0.78 21.79 -22.21
C GLU A 374 -0.12 21.13 -20.99
N ASP A 375 -0.48 19.88 -20.70
CA ASP A 375 -0.02 19.12 -19.53
C ASP A 375 0.86 17.91 -19.90
N GLY A 376 1.21 17.78 -21.18
CA GLY A 376 2.04 16.69 -21.69
C GLY A 376 1.38 15.32 -21.66
N ARG A 377 0.08 15.17 -21.36
CA ARG A 377 -0.62 13.89 -21.55
C ARG A 377 -0.83 13.61 -23.04
N HIS A 378 -0.94 12.32 -23.37
CA HIS A 378 -1.37 11.93 -24.71
C HIS A 378 -2.79 12.44 -25.01
N PRO A 379 -3.12 12.76 -26.26
CA PRO A 379 -4.49 13.07 -26.66
C PRO A 379 -5.45 11.92 -26.35
N ASP A 380 -6.71 12.25 -26.08
CA ASP A 380 -7.76 11.26 -25.90
C ASP A 380 -7.83 10.29 -27.10
N GLY A 381 -7.76 8.99 -26.81
CA GLY A 381 -7.79 7.93 -27.83
C GLY A 381 -6.44 7.62 -28.49
N ALA A 382 -5.32 8.13 -27.97
CA ALA A 382 -3.99 7.66 -28.34
C ALA A 382 -3.86 6.15 -28.11
N ARG A 383 -3.30 5.44 -29.10
CA ARG A 383 -3.25 3.97 -29.15
C ARG A 383 -1.85 3.47 -28.86
N ALA A 384 -1.75 2.37 -28.12
CA ALA A 384 -0.51 1.61 -27.97
C ALA A 384 -0.42 0.51 -29.04
N ASP A 385 0.76 -0.10 -29.15
CA ASP A 385 1.03 -1.19 -30.08
C ASP A 385 0.53 -2.54 -29.52
N PRO A 386 -0.32 -3.30 -30.25
CA PRO A 386 -0.94 -4.54 -29.76
C PRO A 386 0.04 -5.65 -29.36
N TRP A 387 1.27 -5.68 -29.90
CA TRP A 387 2.24 -6.71 -29.57
C TRP A 387 2.74 -6.60 -28.12
N SER A 388 2.99 -5.38 -27.66
CA SER A 388 3.41 -5.14 -26.26
C SER A 388 2.36 -5.46 -25.23
N GLU A 389 1.10 -5.34 -25.61
CA GLU A 389 -0.03 -5.70 -24.76
C GLU A 389 -0.02 -7.20 -24.47
N HIS A 390 0.38 -8.02 -25.44
CA HIS A 390 0.48 -9.47 -25.27
C HIS A 390 1.59 -9.87 -24.28
N GLU A 391 2.80 -9.32 -24.41
CA GLU A 391 3.91 -9.67 -23.49
C GLU A 391 3.61 -9.26 -22.04
N ALA A 392 3.05 -8.07 -21.84
CA ALA A 392 2.66 -7.59 -20.52
C ALA A 392 1.58 -8.50 -19.89
N VAL A 393 0.61 -8.96 -20.68
CA VAL A 393 -0.39 -9.94 -20.22
C VAL A 393 0.27 -11.27 -19.85
N GLN A 394 1.23 -11.78 -20.63
CA GLN A 394 1.94 -13.02 -20.30
C GLN A 394 2.77 -12.91 -19.01
N GLN A 395 3.36 -11.75 -18.74
CA GLN A 395 4.05 -11.50 -17.46
C GLN A 395 3.08 -11.56 -16.29
N LEU A 396 1.90 -10.94 -16.40
CA LEU A 396 0.86 -10.98 -15.36
C LEU A 396 0.32 -12.41 -15.14
N VAL A 397 0.22 -13.22 -16.19
CA VAL A 397 -0.07 -14.66 -16.08
C VAL A 397 1.06 -15.38 -15.32
N GLY A 398 2.31 -15.11 -15.65
CA GLY A 398 3.49 -15.70 -14.98
C GLY A 398 3.59 -15.37 -13.49
N LEU A 399 3.14 -14.17 -13.10
CA LEU A 399 3.04 -13.73 -11.72
C LEU A 399 1.78 -14.24 -10.99
N GLY A 400 0.85 -14.86 -11.70
CA GLY A 400 -0.39 -15.41 -11.12
C GLY A 400 -1.49 -14.38 -10.88
N TYR A 401 -1.40 -13.19 -11.49
CA TYR A 401 -2.47 -12.18 -11.47
C TYR A 401 -3.61 -12.50 -12.44
N LEU A 402 -3.31 -13.24 -13.51
CA LEU A 402 -4.27 -13.65 -14.54
C LEU A 402 -4.31 -15.18 -14.69
N ASP A 403 -5.47 -15.70 -15.05
CA ASP A 403 -5.68 -17.13 -15.28
C ASP A 403 -5.28 -17.49 -16.73
N PRO A 404 -4.28 -18.37 -16.94
CA PRO A 404 -3.85 -18.78 -18.28
C PRO A 404 -4.89 -19.61 -19.05
N ASP A 405 -5.88 -20.19 -18.36
CA ASP A 405 -6.82 -21.14 -18.97
C ASP A 405 -8.08 -20.47 -19.53
N GLN A 406 -8.22 -19.14 -19.40
CA GLN A 406 -9.37 -18.37 -19.87
C GLN A 406 -9.28 -18.07 -21.38
N SER A 407 -10.43 -18.10 -22.07
CA SER A 407 -10.55 -17.50 -23.41
C SER A 407 -10.53 -15.97 -23.34
N ASP A 408 -10.17 -15.31 -24.44
CA ASP A 408 -10.09 -13.84 -24.52
C ASP A 408 -11.39 -13.15 -24.06
N ALA A 409 -12.55 -13.70 -24.45
CA ALA A 409 -13.86 -13.16 -24.06
C ALA A 409 -14.16 -13.37 -22.56
N GLU A 410 -13.75 -14.50 -21.99
CA GLU A 410 -13.86 -14.75 -20.55
C GLU A 410 -12.96 -13.81 -19.76
N ALA A 411 -11.72 -13.61 -20.23
CA ALA A 411 -10.76 -12.68 -19.64
C ALA A 411 -11.27 -11.22 -19.72
N ALA A 412 -11.85 -10.80 -20.84
CA ALA A 412 -12.44 -9.47 -21.00
C ALA A 412 -13.61 -9.24 -20.02
N ALA A 413 -14.52 -10.22 -19.91
CA ALA A 413 -15.62 -10.17 -18.96
C ALA A 413 -15.13 -10.18 -17.51
N ALA A 414 -14.06 -10.92 -17.21
CA ALA A 414 -13.43 -10.93 -15.90
C ALA A 414 -12.80 -9.57 -15.57
N ALA A 415 -12.06 -8.96 -16.49
CA ALA A 415 -11.45 -7.65 -16.30
C ALA A 415 -12.49 -6.57 -15.94
N VAL A 416 -13.65 -6.53 -16.61
CA VAL A 416 -14.73 -5.59 -16.27
C VAL A 416 -15.27 -5.83 -14.86
N ARG A 417 -15.53 -7.09 -14.53
CA ARG A 417 -16.10 -7.49 -13.24
C ARG A 417 -15.12 -7.22 -12.08
N ASP A 418 -13.85 -7.58 -12.25
CA ASP A 418 -12.82 -7.40 -11.24
C ASP A 418 -12.47 -5.91 -11.05
N ALA A 419 -12.49 -5.11 -12.12
CA ALA A 419 -12.39 -3.66 -12.03
C ALA A 419 -13.54 -3.04 -11.20
N ALA A 420 -14.78 -3.47 -11.44
CA ALA A 420 -15.94 -3.02 -10.66
C ALA A 420 -15.83 -3.44 -9.18
N PHE A 421 -15.37 -4.67 -8.93
CA PHE A 421 -15.13 -5.18 -7.57
C PHE A 421 -14.04 -4.38 -6.83
N ASN A 422 -12.95 -4.04 -7.51
CA ASN A 422 -11.87 -3.25 -6.93
C ASN A 422 -12.30 -1.80 -6.66
N LEU A 423 -13.09 -1.19 -7.54
CA LEU A 423 -13.69 0.11 -7.29
C LEU A 423 -14.62 0.08 -6.06
N ALA A 424 -15.40 -1.00 -5.90
CA ALA A 424 -16.21 -1.20 -4.69
C ALA A 424 -15.33 -1.28 -3.42
N ARG A 425 -14.19 -1.97 -3.47
CA ARG A 425 -13.22 -2.02 -2.36
C ARG A 425 -12.60 -0.66 -2.03
N VAL A 426 -12.37 0.19 -3.03
CA VAL A 426 -11.90 1.57 -2.83
C VAL A 426 -12.96 2.39 -2.10
N TYR A 427 -14.23 2.28 -2.49
CA TYR A 427 -15.31 2.95 -1.75
C TYR A 427 -15.48 2.40 -0.33
N ASP A 428 -15.43 1.08 -0.15
CA ASP A 428 -15.54 0.43 1.17
C ASP A 428 -14.40 0.88 2.11
N SER A 429 -13.15 0.83 1.65
CA SER A 429 -11.98 1.23 2.43
C SER A 429 -11.90 2.73 2.75
N THR A 430 -12.56 3.58 1.95
CA THR A 430 -12.68 5.03 2.19
C THR A 430 -13.93 5.40 2.98
N GLY A 431 -14.68 4.42 3.51
CA GLY A 431 -15.87 4.63 4.32
C GLY A 431 -17.13 5.02 3.53
N ARG A 432 -17.07 4.93 2.20
CA ARG A 432 -18.17 5.21 1.25
C ARG A 432 -18.96 3.93 0.93
N VAL A 433 -19.28 3.15 1.96
CA VAL A 433 -19.89 1.80 1.83
C VAL A 433 -21.18 1.80 1.01
N ALA A 434 -22.01 2.85 1.14
CA ALA A 434 -23.25 2.99 0.38
C ALA A 434 -23.03 3.02 -1.15
N GLU A 435 -21.87 3.52 -1.61
CA GLU A 435 -21.50 3.56 -3.03
C GLU A 435 -20.82 2.26 -3.48
N ALA A 436 -20.21 1.51 -2.54
CA ALA A 436 -19.65 0.19 -2.79
C ALA A 436 -20.72 -0.87 -3.04
N ILE A 437 -21.83 -0.82 -2.30
CA ILE A 437 -22.89 -1.85 -2.32
C ILE A 437 -23.42 -2.13 -3.73
N PRO A 438 -23.85 -1.15 -4.55
CA PRO A 438 -24.38 -1.42 -5.89
C PRO A 438 -23.36 -2.11 -6.82
N LEU A 439 -22.07 -1.79 -6.67
CA LEU A 439 -21.00 -2.43 -7.43
C LEU A 439 -20.82 -3.88 -6.97
N TYR A 440 -20.76 -4.13 -5.66
CA TYR A 440 -20.70 -5.48 -5.12
C TYR A 440 -21.94 -6.33 -5.51
N GLU A 441 -23.15 -5.77 -5.47
CA GLU A 441 -24.38 -6.42 -5.94
C GLU A 441 -24.22 -6.83 -7.41
N SER A 442 -23.79 -5.92 -8.29
CA SER A 442 -23.61 -6.21 -9.72
C SER A 442 -22.59 -7.31 -10.00
N VAL A 443 -21.52 -7.37 -9.20
CA VAL A 443 -20.46 -8.38 -9.34
C VAL A 443 -20.92 -9.76 -8.86
N VAL A 444 -21.76 -9.82 -7.82
CA VAL A 444 -22.30 -11.08 -7.27
C VAL A 444 -23.45 -11.65 -8.11
N GLU A 445 -24.18 -10.79 -8.81
CA GLU A 445 -25.23 -11.18 -9.76
C GLU A 445 -24.66 -11.82 -11.03
N ALA A 446 -23.46 -11.44 -11.45
CA ALA A 446 -22.78 -12.02 -12.59
C ALA A 446 -22.29 -13.45 -12.31
N GLU A 447 -22.44 -14.36 -13.27
CA GLU A 447 -21.85 -15.69 -13.18
C GLU A 447 -20.32 -15.58 -13.14
N SER A 448 -19.71 -16.13 -12.09
CA SER A 448 -18.26 -16.09 -11.90
C SER A 448 -17.77 -17.26 -11.06
N PRO A 449 -16.59 -17.84 -11.38
CA PRO A 449 -15.94 -18.82 -10.54
C PRO A 449 -15.47 -18.26 -9.19
N HIS A 450 -15.53 -16.95 -8.97
CA HIS A 450 -15.15 -16.25 -7.72
C HIS A 450 -16.36 -15.67 -6.96
N ARG A 451 -17.58 -16.07 -7.31
CA ARG A 451 -18.82 -15.52 -6.74
C ARG A 451 -18.87 -15.55 -5.22
N ASP A 452 -18.42 -16.63 -4.58
CA ASP A 452 -18.38 -16.76 -3.12
C ASP A 452 -17.46 -15.71 -2.46
N TYR A 453 -16.31 -15.40 -3.06
CA TYR A 453 -15.40 -14.35 -2.58
C TYR A 453 -16.06 -12.97 -2.63
N TYR A 454 -16.71 -12.65 -3.75
CA TYR A 454 -17.44 -11.38 -3.90
C TYR A 454 -18.63 -11.28 -2.94
N ALA A 455 -19.37 -12.37 -2.75
CA ALA A 455 -20.52 -12.43 -1.84
C ALA A 455 -20.11 -12.12 -0.40
N LEU A 456 -18.94 -12.58 0.05
CA LEU A 456 -18.45 -12.28 1.40
C LEU A 456 -18.06 -10.80 1.57
N ALA A 457 -17.56 -10.15 0.51
CA ALA A 457 -17.34 -8.70 0.52
C ALA A 457 -18.66 -7.92 0.58
N LEU A 458 -19.66 -8.34 -0.22
CA LEU A 458 -21.01 -7.76 -0.16
C LEU A 458 -21.65 -7.91 1.22
N ALA A 459 -21.52 -9.08 1.85
CA ALA A 459 -22.04 -9.32 3.19
C ALA A 459 -21.38 -8.39 4.24
N ARG A 460 -20.07 -8.16 4.15
CA ARG A 460 -19.37 -7.18 4.99
C ARG A 460 -19.88 -5.76 4.76
N ALA A 461 -20.04 -5.36 3.51
CA ALA A 461 -20.55 -4.04 3.16
C ALA A 461 -21.98 -3.82 3.70
N TYR A 462 -22.87 -4.79 3.53
CA TYR A 462 -24.22 -4.75 4.13
C TYR A 462 -24.17 -4.64 5.66
N ALA A 463 -23.31 -5.41 6.31
CA ALA A 463 -23.18 -5.34 7.77
C ALA A 463 -22.68 -3.96 8.23
N ALA A 464 -21.69 -3.37 7.54
CA ALA A 464 -21.15 -2.05 7.83
C ALA A 464 -22.16 -0.92 7.60
N ASP A 465 -23.03 -1.05 6.59
CA ASP A 465 -24.13 -0.12 6.30
C ASP A 465 -25.34 -0.29 7.24
N GLY A 466 -25.33 -1.30 8.12
CA GLY A 466 -26.42 -1.61 9.05
C GLY A 466 -27.56 -2.44 8.43
N ARG A 467 -27.41 -2.90 7.18
CA ARG A 467 -28.31 -3.82 6.48
C ARG A 467 -28.10 -5.28 6.94
N VAL A 468 -28.22 -5.51 8.24
CA VAL A 468 -27.91 -6.79 8.91
C VAL A 468 -28.67 -7.98 8.33
N GLU A 469 -29.94 -7.82 7.97
CA GLU A 469 -30.75 -8.88 7.37
C GLU A 469 -30.30 -9.25 5.95
N ASP A 470 -29.83 -8.27 5.16
CA ASP A 470 -29.25 -8.53 3.84
C ASP A 470 -27.93 -9.27 3.98
N ALA A 471 -27.06 -8.83 4.90
CA ALA A 471 -25.81 -9.51 5.21
C ALA A 471 -26.05 -10.97 5.62
N ARG A 472 -27.02 -11.22 6.52
CA ARG A 472 -27.38 -12.57 6.96
C ARG A 472 -27.81 -13.47 5.81
N ARG A 473 -28.68 -12.97 4.92
CA ARG A 473 -29.12 -13.72 3.73
C ARG A 473 -27.96 -14.12 2.83
N VAL A 474 -27.01 -13.22 2.58
CA VAL A 474 -25.82 -13.53 1.76
C VAL A 474 -24.93 -14.57 2.42
N VAL A 475 -24.72 -14.47 3.73
CA VAL A 475 -23.91 -15.43 4.50
C VAL A 475 -24.59 -16.82 4.56
N GLU A 476 -25.90 -16.88 4.79
CA GLU A 476 -26.68 -18.14 4.77
C GLU A 476 -26.63 -18.82 3.40
N ALA A 477 -26.76 -18.05 2.31
CA ALA A 477 -26.58 -18.57 0.96
C ALA A 477 -25.16 -19.12 0.76
N SER A 478 -24.13 -18.39 1.22
CA SER A 478 -22.74 -18.83 1.13
C SER A 478 -22.48 -20.15 1.88
N VAL A 479 -23.13 -20.35 3.04
CA VAL A 479 -23.09 -21.62 3.78
C VAL A 479 -23.78 -22.73 3.00
N ALA A 480 -24.99 -22.48 2.51
CA ALA A 480 -25.79 -23.47 1.78
C ALA A 480 -25.12 -23.93 0.47
N GLU A 481 -24.41 -23.02 -0.20
CA GLU A 481 -23.65 -23.29 -1.42
C GLU A 481 -22.28 -23.95 -1.14
N GLY A 482 -21.86 -24.07 0.13
CA GLY A 482 -20.59 -24.67 0.51
C GLY A 482 -19.37 -23.79 0.19
N SER A 483 -19.38 -22.54 0.68
CA SER A 483 -18.30 -21.56 0.47
C SER A 483 -16.90 -22.16 0.67
N ARG A 484 -15.97 -21.78 -0.22
CA ARG A 484 -14.54 -22.14 -0.12
C ARG A 484 -13.82 -21.38 0.99
N PHE A 485 -14.49 -20.44 1.66
CA PHE A 485 -13.93 -19.60 2.72
C PHE A 485 -14.66 -19.80 4.07
N PRO A 486 -14.67 -21.02 4.63
CA PRO A 486 -15.42 -21.31 5.86
C PRO A 486 -15.00 -20.44 7.05
N THR A 487 -13.72 -20.07 7.15
CA THR A 487 -13.24 -19.16 8.20
C THR A 487 -13.82 -17.75 8.04
N ALA A 488 -13.85 -17.20 6.82
CA ALA A 488 -14.41 -15.87 6.56
C ALA A 488 -15.93 -15.85 6.79
N VAL A 489 -16.62 -16.92 6.40
CA VAL A 489 -18.04 -17.14 6.71
C VAL A 489 -18.26 -17.16 8.22
N ALA A 490 -17.48 -17.93 8.98
CA ALA A 490 -17.64 -18.01 10.43
C ALA A 490 -17.38 -16.67 11.13
N LEU A 491 -16.38 -15.89 10.67
CA LEU A 491 -16.13 -14.53 11.17
C LEU A 491 -17.34 -13.62 10.93
N LEU A 492 -17.92 -13.65 9.72
CA LEU A 492 -19.12 -12.88 9.41
C LEU A 492 -20.35 -13.33 10.21
N GLN A 493 -20.57 -14.63 10.35
CA GLN A 493 -21.66 -15.16 11.18
C GLN A 493 -21.49 -14.72 12.64
N SER A 494 -20.26 -14.74 13.14
CA SER A 494 -19.91 -14.28 14.49
C SER A 494 -20.21 -12.80 14.67
N ASP A 495 -19.79 -11.94 13.74
CA ASP A 495 -20.06 -10.50 13.76
C ASP A 495 -21.57 -10.20 13.72
N LEU A 496 -22.32 -10.90 12.86
CA LEU A 496 -23.78 -10.74 12.75
C LEU A 496 -24.53 -11.24 13.99
N ALA A 497 -24.08 -12.35 14.61
CA ALA A 497 -24.64 -12.86 15.86
C ALA A 497 -24.39 -11.89 17.02
N ALA A 498 -23.17 -11.36 17.14
CA ALA A 498 -22.82 -10.37 18.14
C ALA A 498 -23.61 -9.07 17.97
N ALA A 499 -23.78 -8.59 16.74
CA ALA A 499 -24.62 -7.43 16.44
C ALA A 499 -26.11 -7.69 16.74
N GLY A 500 -26.56 -8.93 16.59
CA GLY A 500 -27.92 -9.38 16.94
C GLY A 500 -28.18 -9.58 18.43
N GLY A 501 -27.18 -9.34 19.29
CA GLY A 501 -27.30 -9.51 20.75
C GLY A 501 -27.03 -10.93 21.26
N ASP A 502 -26.39 -11.78 20.46
CA ASP A 502 -25.94 -13.13 20.84
C ASP A 502 -24.39 -13.25 20.81
N PRO A 503 -23.67 -12.58 21.72
CA PRO A 503 -22.21 -12.66 21.79
C PRO A 503 -21.70 -14.05 22.21
N ASP A 504 -22.48 -14.83 22.95
CA ASP A 504 -22.12 -16.20 23.32
C ASP A 504 -22.16 -17.15 22.10
N GLY A 505 -23.23 -17.08 21.30
CA GLY A 505 -23.31 -17.79 20.02
C GLY A 505 -22.25 -17.33 19.03
N ALA A 506 -21.95 -16.03 18.99
CA ALA A 506 -20.84 -15.49 18.19
C ALA A 506 -19.50 -16.11 18.57
N LEU A 507 -19.22 -16.27 19.87
CA LEU A 507 -17.98 -16.87 20.35
C LEU A 507 -17.91 -18.37 20.04
N ALA A 508 -19.03 -19.09 20.17
CA ALA A 508 -19.12 -20.52 19.85
C ALA A 508 -18.77 -20.82 18.38
N LEU A 509 -19.29 -20.02 17.44
CA LEU A 509 -18.99 -20.14 16.00
C LEU A 509 -17.47 -20.10 15.71
N LEU A 510 -16.71 -19.28 16.45
CA LEU A 510 -15.26 -19.17 16.28
C LEU A 510 -14.50 -20.29 17.03
N GLN A 511 -15.08 -20.86 18.07
CA GLN A 511 -14.49 -21.98 18.82
C GLN A 511 -14.64 -23.31 18.08
N ASP A 512 -15.72 -23.47 17.32
CA ASP A 512 -16.02 -24.67 16.54
C ASP A 512 -15.20 -24.77 15.24
N LEU A 513 -14.43 -23.73 14.90
CA LEU A 513 -13.51 -23.77 13.76
C LEU A 513 -12.44 -24.87 13.95
N PRO A 514 -12.06 -25.59 12.88
CA PRO A 514 -10.95 -26.54 12.93
C PRO A 514 -9.68 -25.89 13.47
N ALA A 515 -8.86 -26.63 14.21
CA ALA A 515 -7.67 -26.09 14.86
C ALA A 515 -6.73 -25.32 13.91
N SER A 516 -6.61 -25.76 12.65
CA SER A 516 -5.83 -25.06 11.63
C SER A 516 -6.38 -23.67 11.28
N SER A 517 -7.70 -23.55 11.13
CA SER A 517 -8.38 -22.28 10.82
C SER A 517 -8.53 -21.39 12.04
N GLY A 518 -8.80 -22.00 13.20
CA GLY A 518 -9.02 -21.33 14.48
C GLY A 518 -7.75 -20.74 15.09
N ALA A 519 -6.57 -21.15 14.62
CA ALA A 519 -5.26 -20.65 15.07
C ALA A 519 -4.78 -19.39 14.30
N SER A 520 -5.61 -18.76 13.47
CA SER A 520 -5.22 -17.55 12.74
C SER A 520 -5.31 -16.28 13.62
N PRO A 521 -4.44 -15.27 13.41
CA PRO A 521 -4.49 -14.01 14.15
C PRO A 521 -5.86 -13.33 14.13
N GLU A 522 -6.55 -13.31 12.98
CA GLU A 522 -7.86 -12.65 12.84
C GLU A 522 -8.95 -13.36 13.66
N VAL A 523 -8.95 -14.70 13.72
CA VAL A 523 -9.91 -15.45 14.55
C VAL A 523 -9.63 -15.21 16.03
N HIS A 524 -8.37 -15.25 16.46
CA HIS A 524 -8.00 -14.93 17.83
C HIS A 524 -8.38 -13.50 18.22
N LEU A 525 -8.20 -12.54 17.30
CA LEU A 525 -8.56 -11.15 17.52
C LEU A 525 -10.07 -10.98 17.69
N ARG A 526 -10.90 -11.59 16.82
CA ARG A 526 -12.36 -11.52 16.97
C ARG A 526 -12.85 -12.18 18.24
N ARG A 527 -12.26 -13.33 18.64
CA ARG A 527 -12.56 -13.95 19.92
C ARG A 527 -12.23 -13.03 21.10
N ALA A 528 -11.07 -12.35 21.06
CA ALA A 528 -10.68 -11.40 22.08
C ALA A 528 -11.65 -10.22 22.20
N ASP A 529 -12.05 -9.64 21.06
CA ASP A 529 -13.02 -8.54 20.99
C ASP A 529 -14.38 -8.95 21.58
N LEU A 530 -14.85 -10.16 21.29
CA LEU A 530 -16.11 -10.70 21.85
C LEU A 530 -16.02 -10.94 23.35
N LEU A 531 -14.90 -11.51 23.83
CA LEU A 531 -14.66 -11.71 25.26
C LEU A 531 -14.65 -10.38 26.02
N LEU A 532 -14.05 -9.33 25.45
CA LEU A 532 -14.14 -7.98 26.01
C LEU A 532 -15.58 -7.47 26.09
N ARG A 533 -16.41 -7.68 25.06
CA ARG A 533 -17.82 -7.29 25.05
C ARG A 533 -18.64 -8.04 26.11
N LEU A 534 -18.30 -9.31 26.35
CA LEU A 534 -18.88 -10.15 27.40
C LEU A 534 -18.41 -9.77 28.82
N GLY A 535 -17.41 -8.89 28.94
CA GLY A 535 -16.83 -8.50 30.23
C GLY A 535 -15.83 -9.53 30.79
N ASP A 536 -15.43 -10.53 30.01
CA ASP A 536 -14.43 -11.54 30.38
C ASP A 536 -13.02 -11.01 30.07
N THR A 537 -12.62 -9.99 30.84
CA THR A 537 -11.37 -9.25 30.62
C THR A 537 -10.12 -10.13 30.71
N GLU A 538 -10.13 -11.17 31.55
CA GLU A 538 -8.99 -12.08 31.72
C GLU A 538 -8.77 -12.94 30.47
N ARG A 539 -9.82 -13.61 29.98
CA ARG A 539 -9.71 -14.43 28.75
C ARG A 539 -9.50 -13.57 27.51
N ALA A 540 -10.03 -12.35 27.48
CA ALA A 540 -9.72 -11.41 26.42
C ALA A 540 -8.23 -11.04 26.38
N ALA A 541 -7.62 -10.79 27.55
CA ALA A 541 -6.20 -10.50 27.65
C ALA A 541 -5.34 -11.65 27.09
N GLU A 542 -5.64 -12.89 27.50
CA GLU A 542 -4.97 -14.10 26.98
C GLU A 542 -5.12 -14.23 25.47
N ALA A 543 -6.30 -13.94 24.93
CA ALA A 543 -6.56 -14.00 23.49
C ALA A 543 -5.79 -12.93 22.72
N TYR A 544 -5.66 -11.70 23.23
CA TYR A 544 -4.82 -10.68 22.60
C TYR A 544 -3.33 -11.02 22.65
N GLU A 545 -2.83 -11.62 23.74
CA GLU A 545 -1.44 -12.11 23.78
C GLU A 545 -1.23 -13.25 22.78
N ALA A 546 -2.22 -14.12 22.57
CA ALA A 546 -2.15 -15.14 21.52
C ALA A 546 -2.08 -14.51 20.12
N VAL A 547 -2.82 -13.43 19.86
CA VAL A 547 -2.68 -12.66 18.61
C VAL A 547 -1.26 -12.13 18.47
N LEU A 548 -0.70 -11.50 19.50
CA LEU A 548 0.64 -10.90 19.44
C LEU A 548 1.78 -11.92 19.35
N ALA A 549 1.57 -13.14 19.85
CA ALA A 549 2.50 -14.25 19.66
C ALA A 549 2.53 -14.71 18.19
N LEU A 550 1.41 -14.59 17.47
CA LEU A 550 1.28 -14.93 16.05
C LEU A 550 1.57 -13.75 15.12
N ASP A 551 1.24 -12.53 15.50
CA ASP A 551 1.45 -11.31 14.74
C ASP A 551 1.92 -10.19 15.68
N PRO A 552 3.24 -10.08 15.91
CA PRO A 552 3.82 -9.08 16.80
C PRO A 552 3.60 -7.62 16.36
N ASP A 553 3.13 -7.41 15.13
CA ASP A 553 2.84 -6.11 14.54
C ASP A 553 1.33 -5.78 14.53
N ASN A 554 0.51 -6.62 15.16
CA ASN A 554 -0.94 -6.43 15.15
C ASN A 554 -1.39 -5.23 15.98
N ALA A 555 -1.58 -4.08 15.34
CA ALA A 555 -2.01 -2.84 16.01
C ALA A 555 -3.35 -3.00 16.75
N ARG A 556 -4.29 -3.78 16.21
CA ARG A 556 -5.60 -4.02 16.84
C ARG A 556 -5.47 -4.78 18.15
N ALA A 557 -4.59 -5.77 18.24
CA ALA A 557 -4.33 -6.49 19.48
C ALA A 557 -3.66 -5.61 20.55
N TYR A 558 -2.72 -4.74 20.17
CA TYR A 558 -2.17 -3.75 21.11
C TYR A 558 -3.24 -2.77 21.63
N ASN A 559 -4.14 -2.32 20.75
CA ASN A 559 -5.28 -1.51 21.18
C ASN A 559 -6.20 -2.30 22.12
N GLY A 560 -6.46 -3.59 21.85
CA GLY A 560 -7.18 -4.49 22.74
C GLY A 560 -6.55 -4.60 24.13
N ARG A 561 -5.22 -4.74 24.20
CA ARG A 561 -4.45 -4.67 25.46
C ARG A 561 -4.61 -3.34 26.18
N ALA A 562 -4.63 -2.22 25.45
CA ALA A 562 -4.88 -0.91 26.03
C ALA A 562 -6.27 -0.84 26.67
N VAL A 563 -7.31 -1.38 26.02
CA VAL A 563 -8.67 -1.46 26.57
C VAL A 563 -8.71 -2.31 27.83
N VAL A 564 -8.10 -3.51 27.81
CA VAL A 564 -7.96 -4.39 28.99
C VAL A 564 -7.31 -3.64 30.15
N ALA A 565 -6.20 -2.95 29.91
CA ALA A 565 -5.47 -2.20 30.92
C ALA A 565 -6.29 -1.01 31.47
N ILE A 566 -7.03 -0.30 30.62
CA ILE A 566 -7.97 0.75 31.04
C ILE A 566 -9.06 0.19 31.96
N GLN A 567 -9.65 -0.98 31.63
CA GLN A 567 -10.67 -1.63 32.46
C GLN A 567 -10.10 -2.04 33.83
N ARG A 568 -8.84 -2.51 33.87
CA ARG A 568 -8.09 -2.81 35.10
C ARG A 568 -7.59 -1.57 35.85
N LYS A 569 -7.73 -0.37 35.26
CA LYS A 569 -7.21 0.91 35.76
C LYS A 569 -5.68 0.96 35.85
N ASP A 570 -4.99 0.10 35.10
CA ASP A 570 -3.55 0.18 34.91
C ASP A 570 -3.24 1.13 33.74
N TYR A 571 -3.26 2.42 34.04
CA TYR A 571 -3.14 3.45 33.01
C TYR A 571 -1.73 3.56 32.41
N ALA A 572 -0.70 3.08 33.12
CA ALA A 572 0.66 3.01 32.58
C ALA A 572 0.75 1.93 31.49
N ALA A 573 0.28 0.72 31.78
CA ALA A 573 0.22 -0.34 30.76
C ALA A 573 -0.70 0.04 29.60
N ALA A 574 -1.81 0.74 29.87
CA ALA A 574 -2.70 1.23 28.81
C ALA A 574 -2.02 2.24 27.88
N HIS A 575 -1.24 3.17 28.44
CA HIS A 575 -0.46 4.13 27.67
C HIS A 575 0.51 3.41 26.73
N ASP A 576 1.31 2.48 27.27
CA ASP A 576 2.33 1.78 26.49
C ASP A 576 1.71 0.93 25.39
N ALA A 577 0.60 0.24 25.68
CA ALA A 577 -0.12 -0.56 24.69
C ALA A 577 -0.78 0.30 23.61
N ALA A 578 -1.43 1.43 23.98
CA ALA A 578 -2.04 2.32 23.01
C ALA A 578 -0.98 3.01 22.13
N LEU A 579 0.15 3.40 22.73
CA LEU A 579 1.30 3.93 22.00
C LEU A 579 1.87 2.90 21.02
N ALA A 580 2.02 1.65 21.45
CA ALA A 580 2.45 0.54 20.59
C ALA A 580 1.48 0.30 19.42
N ALA A 581 0.18 0.49 19.62
CA ALA A 581 -0.83 0.39 18.57
C ALA A 581 -0.68 1.52 17.53
N VAL A 582 -0.63 2.78 17.97
CA VAL A 582 -0.51 3.93 17.04
C VAL A 582 0.84 4.00 16.34
N ALA A 583 1.89 3.44 16.93
CA ALA A 583 3.20 3.31 16.29
C ALA A 583 3.20 2.29 15.13
N ARG A 584 2.30 1.30 15.17
CA ARG A 584 2.15 0.26 14.14
C ARG A 584 1.15 0.67 13.06
N LEU A 585 0.02 1.21 13.47
CA LEU A 585 -1.00 1.75 12.59
C LEU A 585 -1.38 3.15 13.08
N TYR A 586 -0.81 4.17 12.45
CA TYR A 586 -1.05 5.55 12.83
C TYR A 586 -2.51 5.97 12.57
N HIS A 587 -3.08 5.59 11.43
CA HIS A 587 -4.49 5.87 11.10
C HIS A 587 -5.41 4.89 11.82
N PHE A 588 -5.45 4.99 13.15
CA PHE A 588 -6.27 4.16 14.03
C PHE A 588 -6.96 5.03 15.09
N PRO A 589 -8.11 5.66 14.76
CA PRO A 589 -8.76 6.63 15.64
C PRO A 589 -9.02 6.10 17.05
N LEU A 590 -9.42 4.82 17.15
CA LEU A 590 -9.71 4.17 18.42
C LEU A 590 -8.47 4.02 19.32
N ALA A 591 -7.29 3.75 18.74
CA ALA A 591 -6.05 3.66 19.50
C ALA A 591 -5.59 5.04 20.00
N HIS A 592 -5.73 6.09 19.19
CA HIS A 592 -5.51 7.48 19.62
C HIS A 592 -6.46 7.89 20.74
N PHE A 593 -7.73 7.49 20.65
CA PHE A 593 -8.69 7.70 21.72
C PHE A 593 -8.28 7.01 23.04
N HIS A 594 -7.90 5.73 22.98
CA HIS A 594 -7.45 5.01 24.18
C HIS A 594 -6.14 5.56 24.74
N LEU A 595 -5.21 6.03 23.88
CA LEU A 595 -4.01 6.74 24.29
C LEU A 595 -4.38 8.02 25.05
N GLY A 596 -5.30 8.84 24.53
CA GLY A 596 -5.80 10.04 25.21
C GLY A 596 -6.45 9.74 26.57
N VAL A 597 -7.23 8.66 26.66
CA VAL A 597 -7.83 8.22 27.94
C VAL A 597 -6.75 7.84 28.95
N ALA A 598 -5.74 7.06 28.54
CA ALA A 598 -4.64 6.65 29.41
C ALA A 598 -3.82 7.86 29.89
N LEU A 599 -3.41 8.74 28.96
CA LEU A 599 -2.65 9.96 29.25
C LEU A 599 -3.36 10.87 30.25
N LEU A 600 -4.66 11.11 30.05
CA LEU A 600 -5.44 11.96 30.95
C LEU A 600 -5.53 11.35 32.36
N ARG A 601 -5.66 10.02 32.45
CA ARG A 601 -5.71 9.30 33.73
C ARG A 601 -4.36 9.28 34.46
N LEU A 602 -3.26 9.39 33.72
CA LEU A 602 -1.91 9.62 34.27
C LEU A 602 -1.65 11.08 34.64
N GLY A 603 -2.58 12.00 34.35
CA GLY A 603 -2.47 13.42 34.67
C GLY A 603 -1.79 14.27 33.60
N TRP A 604 -1.54 13.73 32.40
CA TRP A 604 -0.89 14.44 31.30
C TRP A 604 -1.95 15.02 30.34
N ALA A 605 -2.69 16.02 30.82
CA ALA A 605 -3.83 16.60 30.11
C ALA A 605 -3.46 17.18 28.72
N ASP A 606 -2.33 17.88 28.62
CA ASP A 606 -1.85 18.48 27.35
C ASP A 606 -1.59 17.39 26.29
N ARG A 607 -0.92 16.30 26.67
CA ARG A 607 -0.69 15.17 25.74
C ARG A 607 -1.97 14.43 25.38
N ALA A 608 -2.92 14.36 26.33
CA ALA A 608 -4.21 13.73 26.08
C ALA A 608 -5.03 14.54 25.06
N GLU A 609 -4.98 15.87 25.13
CA GLU A 609 -5.58 16.77 24.13
C GLU A 609 -5.07 16.42 22.73
N ASP A 610 -3.74 16.36 22.55
CA ASP A 610 -3.12 16.02 21.26
C ASP A 610 -3.65 14.70 20.71
N ALA A 611 -3.68 13.65 21.53
CA ALA A 611 -4.17 12.33 21.12
C ALA A 611 -5.66 12.34 20.73
N PHE A 612 -6.51 13.06 21.47
CA PHE A 612 -7.92 13.19 21.11
C PHE A 612 -8.14 14.05 19.86
N GLU A 613 -7.33 15.10 19.65
CA GLU A 613 -7.37 15.90 18.43
C GLU A 613 -6.91 15.09 17.21
N VAL A 614 -5.89 14.23 17.34
CA VAL A 614 -5.51 13.27 16.28
C VAL A 614 -6.66 12.31 15.99
N CYS A 615 -7.29 11.74 17.03
CA CYS A 615 -8.46 10.88 16.88
C CYS A 615 -9.58 11.57 16.07
N LEU A 616 -9.89 12.83 16.37
CA LEU A 616 -10.92 13.60 15.67
C LEU A 616 -10.51 14.05 14.26
N ARG A 617 -9.22 14.30 14.01
CA ARG A 617 -8.74 14.54 12.64
C ARG A 617 -8.94 13.32 11.76
N GLN A 618 -8.73 12.12 12.30
CA GLN A 618 -8.94 10.87 11.56
C GLN A 618 -10.42 10.48 11.47
N GLN A 619 -11.20 10.72 12.54
CA GLN A 619 -12.63 10.42 12.59
C GLN A 619 -13.40 11.57 13.26
N PRO A 620 -13.84 12.60 12.49
CA PRO A 620 -14.55 13.76 13.06
C PRO A 620 -15.87 13.41 13.77
N GLY A 621 -16.47 12.27 13.42
CA GLY A 621 -17.70 11.76 14.03
C GLY A 621 -17.51 11.08 15.40
N PHE A 622 -16.29 11.00 15.95
CA PHE A 622 -16.01 10.28 17.20
C PHE A 622 -16.53 11.04 18.43
N ALA A 623 -17.82 10.87 18.74
CA ALA A 623 -18.53 11.63 19.78
C ALA A 623 -17.82 11.60 21.14
N LEU A 624 -17.34 10.43 21.59
CA LEU A 624 -16.67 10.30 22.88
C LEU A 624 -15.38 11.13 22.98
N ALA A 625 -14.61 11.29 21.90
CA ALA A 625 -13.40 12.12 21.90
C ALA A 625 -13.76 13.59 22.14
N HIS A 626 -14.82 14.10 21.50
CA HIS A 626 -15.35 15.44 21.80
C HIS A 626 -15.76 15.60 23.26
N ARG A 627 -16.40 14.59 23.88
CA ARG A 627 -16.76 14.64 25.30
C ARG A 627 -15.52 14.77 26.20
N TRP A 628 -14.44 14.06 25.90
CA TRP A 628 -13.19 14.14 26.65
C TRP A 628 -12.48 15.47 26.47
N LEU A 629 -12.34 15.96 25.23
CA LEU A 629 -11.76 17.29 24.96
C LEU A 629 -12.54 18.39 25.65
N ALA A 630 -13.88 18.35 25.61
CA ALA A 630 -14.71 19.32 26.31
C ALA A 630 -14.43 19.39 27.81
N ARG A 631 -14.09 18.23 28.42
CA ARG A 631 -13.66 18.15 29.82
C ARG A 631 -12.24 18.65 30.03
N ILE A 632 -11.31 18.30 29.15
CA ILE A 632 -9.91 18.75 29.19
C ILE A 632 -9.85 20.28 29.13
N TYR A 633 -10.48 20.89 28.12
CA TYR A 633 -10.52 22.33 27.94
C TYR A 633 -11.20 23.05 29.10
N LYS A 634 -12.24 22.46 29.71
CA LYS A 634 -12.93 23.08 30.85
C LYS A 634 -12.13 22.97 32.14
N ASP A 635 -11.70 21.76 32.50
CA ASP A 635 -11.24 21.44 33.85
C ASP A 635 -9.71 21.56 34.00
N TYR A 636 -8.95 21.40 32.90
CA TYR A 636 -7.48 21.35 32.92
C TYR A 636 -6.86 22.57 32.22
N LEU A 637 -7.17 22.79 30.93
CA LEU A 637 -6.55 23.84 30.11
C LEU A 637 -7.21 25.22 30.29
N ARG A 638 -8.42 25.24 30.86
CA ARG A 638 -9.22 26.47 31.13
C ARG A 638 -9.49 27.31 29.89
N GLN A 639 -9.83 26.65 28.78
CA GLN A 639 -10.24 27.24 27.51
C GLN A 639 -11.76 27.05 27.32
N PRO A 640 -12.61 27.95 27.86
CA PRO A 640 -14.06 27.74 27.89
C PRO A 640 -14.74 27.77 26.52
N HIS A 641 -14.12 28.44 25.53
CA HIS A 641 -14.64 28.51 24.17
C HIS A 641 -14.56 27.14 23.48
N ASP A 642 -13.37 26.52 23.50
CA ASP A 642 -13.15 25.19 22.92
C ASP A 642 -13.92 24.11 23.68
N ALA A 643 -14.01 24.23 25.01
CA ALA A 643 -14.87 23.37 25.81
C ALA A 643 -16.33 23.40 25.34
N LYS A 644 -16.88 24.59 25.07
CA LYS A 644 -18.25 24.75 24.57
C LYS A 644 -18.40 24.14 23.16
N ARG A 645 -17.47 24.42 22.26
CA ARG A 645 -17.44 23.88 20.88
C ARG A 645 -17.53 22.35 20.89
N HIS A 646 -16.71 21.70 21.70
CA HIS A 646 -16.71 20.23 21.78
C HIS A 646 -17.93 19.66 22.49
N TRP A 647 -18.50 20.34 23.49
CA TRP A 647 -19.78 19.92 24.09
C TRP A 647 -20.94 19.96 23.10
N GLU A 648 -21.00 20.99 22.26
CA GLU A 648 -22.00 21.12 21.20
C GLU A 648 -21.84 20.02 20.15
N ALA A 649 -20.61 19.74 19.72
CA ALA A 649 -20.31 18.65 18.80
C ALA A 649 -20.71 17.28 19.38
N TYR A 650 -20.34 16.98 20.62
CA TYR A 650 -20.74 15.75 21.31
C TYR A 650 -22.26 15.59 21.35
N ARG A 651 -23.00 16.62 21.78
CA ARG A 651 -24.47 16.56 21.85
C ARG A 651 -25.10 16.27 20.50
N ARG A 652 -24.64 16.96 19.44
CA ARG A 652 -25.13 16.76 18.07
C ARG A 652 -24.91 15.32 17.60
N LEU A 653 -23.74 14.75 17.88
CA LEU A 653 -23.39 13.40 17.45
C LEU A 653 -24.11 12.32 18.28
N SER A 654 -24.21 12.47 19.60
CA SER A 654 -24.91 11.51 20.46
C SER A 654 -26.41 11.43 20.20
N THR A 655 -27.04 12.55 19.82
CA THR A 655 -28.45 12.54 19.39
C THR A 655 -28.66 11.79 18.08
N ALA A 656 -27.65 11.70 17.22
CA ALA A 656 -27.71 10.96 15.96
C ALA A 656 -27.42 9.46 16.15
N THR A 657 -26.60 9.08 17.12
CA THR A 657 -26.22 7.67 17.38
C THR A 657 -27.08 6.95 18.40
N GLY A 658 -27.96 7.65 19.12
CA GLY A 658 -28.82 7.04 20.16
C GLY A 658 -28.06 6.63 21.44
N GLU A 659 -26.77 6.94 21.54
CA GLU A 659 -25.96 6.72 22.73
C GLU A 659 -26.34 7.72 23.83
N LYS A 660 -26.81 7.22 24.98
CA LYS A 660 -27.15 8.03 26.16
C LYS A 660 -25.98 8.19 27.13
#